data_AF-A0A8B5WU41-F1
#
_entry.id   AF-A0A8B5WU41-F1
#
_cell.length_a   1.000
_cell.length_b   1.000
_cell.length_c   1.000
_cell.angle_alpha   90.00
_cell.angle_beta   90.00
_cell.angle_gamma   90.00
#
_symmetry.space_group_name_H-M   'P 1'
#
loop_
_entity.id
_entity.type
_entity.pdbx_description
1 polymer ?
#
loop_
_entity_poly.entity_id
_entity_poly.type
_entity_poly.pdbx_seq_one_letter_code
_entity_poly.pdbx_strand_id
1 'polypeptide(L)'
;MDFVVLVKYVADVERIPEDAWDTERGLLRRGRLRMVANPLDDRALRLALEIRDSAGAARPDSDRGKVVVISMGPLQAEEICRRALAHGADHAVLLSDRAFAGADTIATARTIAAALRRLVADEVVRRPLVIAGMQSPDGDTAQVPIQVAALLRYPVIPYVTAWSAAPDSSDSGPVSFETLQPVGRGRLTLRRTPALATVTSFLPELPRYVSLERMSRASEADLPVWGREDLGIAEAHAGLAGSRTRVVEIFSPPKTGRRGYRVEFGGERNPLEELPVVLEQLERYLRTGGVPGDSGEAPAVSDTPASDTARAAPDTREQGAAQAVSGPDDAARETETGERSYYRGECVVLCERDAETGEVNRCSLELLGAVTGLADELSTRATALVPGGIRPGEQELLARSGADTILSVGADFSRTFVPEEHARAAAYALRRIRSQVVLVPATLAGRVVAPLLAAYLGAGLTADCTGLKIADYRGRAGGRDSVYRKVLFQTRPALGGNVMATIVSLRGRENGAPQMVSARPGVFAPIVRDDASAALKELTPTAEELEAAGSVELAADPGEGEGRVEPDRDHGEAPADEPGAAPAGEPGAAPASEPGAPPETETPLEECDVIVSVGLGIGGKENVDRLARPLVRALERAWGVAVGLGCSRAAMEAGYLPHSVQVGQTGKTVRPRLYIALGISGAVQHRVGMENAGQILSINSDDEAPLLSSSDYVIRARCEEAIPVLLRLLQDDR
;
A
#
# COMPACT_ATOMS: atom_id res chain seq x y z
N MET A 1 28.97 -11.07 1.97
CA MET A 1 27.97 -9.98 2.03
C MET A 1 27.35 -10.05 3.41
N ASP A 2 27.27 -8.93 4.12
CA ASP A 2 26.58 -8.87 5.40
C ASP A 2 25.10 -8.53 5.21
N PHE A 3 24.28 -8.97 6.16
CA PHE A 3 22.84 -8.80 6.15
C PHE A 3 22.38 -8.15 7.45
N VAL A 4 21.43 -7.24 7.35
CA VAL A 4 20.69 -6.74 8.51
C VAL A 4 19.21 -7.01 8.30
N VAL A 5 18.57 -7.72 9.22
CA VAL A 5 17.14 -8.05 9.14
C VAL A 5 16.37 -7.21 10.14
N LEU A 6 15.39 -6.46 9.65
CA LEU A 6 14.50 -5.67 10.50
C LEU A 6 13.32 -6.54 10.91
N VAL A 7 13.13 -6.74 12.21
CA VAL A 7 12.05 -7.61 12.73
C VAL A 7 11.14 -6.83 13.67
N LYS A 8 9.88 -6.71 13.28
CA LYS A 8 8.86 -5.99 14.05
C LYS A 8 8.16 -6.90 15.05
N TYR A 9 8.03 -6.43 16.29
CA TYR A 9 7.19 -6.99 17.34
C TYR A 9 5.75 -6.54 17.15
N VAL A 10 4.86 -7.46 16.76
CA VAL A 10 3.47 -7.16 16.35
C VAL A 10 2.46 -7.95 17.14
N ALA A 11 1.24 -7.44 17.22
CA ALA A 11 0.11 -8.21 17.74
C ALA A 11 -0.28 -9.32 16.76
N ASP A 12 -0.57 -10.51 17.29
CA ASP A 12 -1.16 -11.62 16.54
C ASP A 12 -2.63 -11.31 16.26
N VAL A 13 -2.90 -10.81 15.04
CA VAL A 13 -4.25 -10.48 14.59
C VAL A 13 -4.95 -11.65 13.91
N GLU A 14 -4.25 -12.77 13.68
CA GLU A 14 -4.86 -14.00 13.14
C GLU A 14 -5.54 -14.80 14.25
N ARG A 15 -5.04 -14.67 15.50
CA ARG A 15 -5.56 -15.39 16.68
C ARG A 15 -5.89 -14.42 17.80
N ILE A 16 -6.89 -13.58 17.58
CA ILE A 16 -7.41 -12.66 18.61
C ILE A 16 -8.22 -13.45 19.65
N PRO A 17 -7.84 -13.45 20.94
CA PRO A 17 -8.62 -14.09 21.99
C PRO A 17 -10.02 -13.46 22.12
N GLU A 18 -11.04 -14.27 22.43
CA GLU A 18 -12.41 -13.76 22.61
C GLU A 18 -12.49 -12.69 23.71
N ASP A 19 -11.74 -12.86 24.81
CA ASP A 19 -11.69 -11.93 25.93
C ASP A 19 -10.91 -10.64 25.65
N ALA A 20 -10.25 -10.54 24.49
CA ALA A 20 -9.69 -9.30 23.99
C ALA A 20 -10.79 -8.37 23.45
N TRP A 21 -11.97 -8.89 23.09
CA TRP A 21 -13.10 -8.08 22.65
C TRP A 21 -13.93 -7.61 23.84
N ASP A 22 -14.06 -6.29 23.97
CA ASP A 22 -15.06 -5.65 24.80
C ASP A 22 -16.38 -5.61 24.01
N THR A 23 -17.22 -6.62 24.18
CA THR A 23 -18.45 -6.80 23.40
C THR A 23 -19.49 -5.71 23.67
N GLU A 24 -19.49 -5.10 24.86
CA GLU A 24 -20.39 -3.99 25.22
C GLU A 24 -20.01 -2.69 24.51
N ARG A 25 -18.72 -2.37 24.46
CA ARG A 25 -18.22 -1.16 23.79
C ARG A 25 -17.85 -1.38 22.32
N GLY A 26 -17.86 -2.64 21.90
CA GLY A 26 -17.34 -3.08 20.61
C GLY A 26 -15.82 -2.93 20.46
N LEU A 27 -15.06 -2.62 21.53
CA LEU A 27 -13.65 -2.21 21.43
C LEU A 27 -12.67 -3.37 21.62
N LEU A 28 -11.55 -3.34 20.89
CA LEU A 28 -10.49 -4.33 21.03
C LEU A 28 -9.44 -3.93 22.09
N ARG A 29 -9.29 -4.75 23.14
CA ARG A 29 -8.32 -4.59 24.24
C ARG A 29 -6.93 -5.08 23.83
N ARG A 30 -6.17 -4.19 23.19
CA ARG A 30 -4.84 -4.47 22.64
C ARG A 30 -3.83 -5.10 23.63
N GLY A 31 -3.90 -4.76 24.92
CA GLY A 31 -3.01 -5.32 25.94
C GLY A 31 -3.19 -6.82 26.22
N ARG A 32 -4.25 -7.44 25.69
CA ARG A 32 -4.50 -8.89 25.80
C ARG A 32 -4.06 -9.67 24.56
N LEU A 33 -3.63 -8.98 23.51
CA LEU A 33 -3.20 -9.64 22.29
C LEU A 33 -1.85 -10.32 22.54
N ARG A 34 -1.74 -11.56 22.06
CA ARG A 34 -0.44 -12.23 21.98
C ARG A 34 0.45 -11.43 21.05
N MET A 35 1.69 -11.22 21.44
CA MET A 35 2.68 -10.58 20.59
C MET A 35 3.58 -11.61 19.94
N VAL A 36 3.93 -11.39 18.68
CA VAL A 36 4.72 -12.31 17.85
C VAL A 36 5.67 -11.53 16.94
N ALA A 37 6.65 -12.22 16.37
CA ALA A 37 7.39 -11.69 15.23
C ALA A 37 6.48 -11.55 14.03
N ASN A 38 6.63 -10.45 13.28
CA ASN A 38 5.93 -10.29 12.02
C ASN A 38 6.28 -11.46 11.07
N PRO A 39 5.28 -12.22 10.58
CA PRO A 39 5.54 -13.40 9.74
C PRO A 39 6.33 -13.12 8.46
N LEU A 40 6.24 -11.89 7.92
CA LEU A 40 7.02 -11.50 6.75
C LEU A 40 8.48 -11.20 7.09
N ASP A 41 8.77 -10.72 8.30
CA ASP A 41 10.14 -10.49 8.76
C ASP A 41 10.85 -11.81 9.07
N ASP A 42 10.11 -12.85 9.47
CA ASP A 42 10.64 -14.22 9.57
C ASP A 42 11.09 -14.76 8.20
N ARG A 43 10.34 -14.46 7.14
CA ARG A 43 10.72 -14.79 5.77
C ARG A 43 11.94 -13.98 5.32
N ALA A 44 12.08 -12.73 5.79
CA ALA A 44 13.27 -11.91 5.57
C ALA A 44 14.50 -12.52 6.24
N LEU A 45 14.36 -13.00 7.49
CA LEU A 45 15.44 -13.70 8.20
C LEU A 45 15.84 -14.97 7.46
N ARG A 46 14.86 -15.79 7.03
CA ARG A 46 15.15 -16.99 6.26
C ARG A 46 15.91 -16.68 4.98
N LEU A 47 15.48 -15.68 4.22
CA LEU A 47 16.15 -15.24 2.99
C LEU A 47 17.62 -14.87 3.25
N ALA A 48 17.88 -14.06 4.29
CA ALA A 48 19.24 -13.65 4.65
C ALA A 48 20.13 -14.86 4.96
N LEU A 49 19.61 -15.82 5.74
CA LEU A 49 20.32 -17.06 6.07
C LEU A 49 20.57 -17.90 4.82
N GLU A 50 19.57 -18.08 3.95
CA GLU A 50 19.71 -18.87 2.71
C GLU A 50 20.78 -18.30 1.78
N ILE A 51 20.80 -16.97 1.56
CA ILE A 51 21.79 -16.33 0.70
C ILE A 51 23.19 -16.44 1.31
N ARG A 52 23.33 -16.14 2.61
CA ARG A 52 24.59 -16.26 3.35
C ARG A 52 25.14 -17.69 3.26
N ASP A 53 24.30 -18.69 3.50
CA ASP A 53 24.70 -20.08 3.61
C ASP A 53 25.07 -20.65 2.23
N SER A 54 24.34 -20.25 1.18
CA SER A 54 24.67 -20.62 -0.20
C SER A 54 25.98 -20.01 -0.68
N ALA A 55 26.30 -18.79 -0.27
CA ALA A 55 27.56 -18.12 -0.60
C ALA A 55 28.74 -18.54 0.29
N GLY A 56 28.45 -18.98 1.52
CA GLY A 56 29.44 -19.26 2.57
C GLY A 56 29.90 -20.71 2.67
N ALA A 57 29.23 -21.67 2.01
CA ALA A 57 29.53 -23.10 2.14
C ALA A 57 30.98 -23.51 1.78
N ALA A 58 31.73 -22.65 1.08
CA ALA A 58 33.13 -22.88 0.68
C ALA A 58 34.15 -21.97 1.41
N ARG A 59 33.72 -21.08 2.31
CA ARG A 59 34.60 -20.09 2.97
C ARG A 59 34.81 -20.41 4.45
N PRO A 60 35.97 -20.06 5.04
CA PRO A 60 36.18 -20.14 6.50
C PRO A 60 35.12 -19.31 7.25
N ASP A 61 34.73 -19.73 8.45
CA ASP A 61 33.73 -19.02 9.27
C ASP A 61 34.11 -17.55 9.54
N SER A 62 35.40 -17.21 9.57
CA SER A 62 35.89 -15.84 9.74
C SER A 62 35.63 -14.92 8.54
N ASP A 63 35.43 -15.48 7.34
CA ASP A 63 35.20 -14.76 6.08
C ASP A 63 33.73 -14.86 5.61
N ARG A 64 32.87 -15.51 6.41
CA ARG A 64 31.44 -15.61 6.15
C ARG A 64 30.77 -14.30 6.49
N GLY A 65 29.85 -13.86 5.62
CA GLY A 65 29.05 -12.67 5.89
C GLY A 65 28.16 -12.86 7.11
N LYS A 66 27.91 -11.79 7.86
CA LYS A 66 27.14 -11.84 9.11
C LYS A 66 25.65 -11.56 8.86
N VAL A 67 24.78 -12.12 9.70
CA VAL A 67 23.35 -11.81 9.76
C VAL A 67 23.05 -11.17 11.11
N VAL A 68 22.72 -9.88 11.10
CA VAL A 68 22.36 -9.11 12.29
C VAL A 68 20.86 -8.83 12.31
N VAL A 69 20.19 -9.02 13.43
CA VAL A 69 18.78 -8.66 13.59
C VAL A 69 18.62 -7.38 14.40
N ILE A 70 17.79 -6.45 13.92
CA ILE A 70 17.35 -5.28 14.69
C ILE A 70 15.87 -5.42 14.96
N SER A 71 15.48 -5.31 16.23
CA SER A 71 14.09 -5.11 16.61
C SER A 71 13.95 -3.82 17.42
N MET A 72 12.87 -3.07 17.19
CA MET A 72 12.50 -1.92 18.00
C MET A 72 11.19 -2.22 18.73
N GLY A 73 11.20 -2.06 20.05
CA GLY A 73 10.03 -2.40 20.86
C GLY A 73 10.28 -2.25 22.36
N PRO A 74 9.27 -2.58 23.17
CA PRO A 74 9.46 -2.67 24.62
C PRO A 74 10.40 -3.84 24.96
N LEU A 75 10.88 -3.93 26.20
CA LEU A 75 11.86 -4.96 26.61
C LEU A 75 11.39 -6.40 26.32
N GLN A 76 10.08 -6.67 26.32
CA GLN A 76 9.52 -7.97 25.95
C GLN A 76 9.86 -8.40 24.51
N ALA A 77 10.19 -7.46 23.61
CA ALA A 77 10.63 -7.77 22.26
C ALA A 77 11.99 -8.48 22.21
N GLU A 78 12.73 -8.57 23.33
CA GLU A 78 13.89 -9.45 23.48
C GLU A 78 13.58 -10.89 23.03
N GLU A 79 12.37 -11.40 23.28
CA GLU A 79 11.96 -12.75 22.87
C GLU A 79 12.15 -12.97 21.36
N ILE A 80 11.84 -11.97 20.53
CA ILE A 80 12.04 -12.04 19.07
C ILE A 80 13.53 -12.09 18.72
N CYS A 81 14.34 -11.23 19.35
CA CYS A 81 15.79 -11.19 19.12
C CYS A 81 16.43 -12.54 19.47
N ARG A 82 16.09 -13.09 20.64
CA ARG A 82 16.53 -14.42 21.09
C ARG A 82 16.10 -15.51 20.13
N ARG A 83 14.85 -15.46 19.67
CA ARG A 83 14.36 -16.41 18.66
C ARG A 83 15.16 -16.31 17.36
N ALA A 84 15.45 -15.12 16.86
CA ALA A 84 16.24 -14.94 15.64
C ALA A 84 17.66 -15.51 15.78
N LEU A 85 18.32 -15.29 16.92
CA LEU A 85 19.61 -15.91 17.26
C LEU A 85 19.50 -17.44 17.25
N ALA A 86 18.44 -18.00 17.84
CA ALA A 86 18.21 -19.44 17.84
C ALA A 86 18.03 -20.01 16.42
N HIS A 87 17.45 -19.24 15.50
CA HIS A 87 17.34 -19.61 14.09
C HIS A 87 18.64 -19.45 13.28
N GLY A 88 19.69 -18.86 13.85
CA GLY A 88 21.02 -18.77 13.24
C GLY A 88 21.46 -17.37 12.80
N ALA A 89 20.79 -16.31 13.29
CA ALA A 89 21.36 -14.97 13.26
C ALA A 89 22.62 -14.93 14.14
N ASP A 90 23.63 -14.15 13.71
CA ASP A 90 24.92 -14.07 14.38
C ASP A 90 24.89 -13.03 15.51
N HIS A 91 24.16 -11.94 15.32
CA HIS A 91 23.95 -10.89 16.32
C HIS A 91 22.50 -10.43 16.32
N ALA A 92 22.04 -9.91 17.45
CA ALA A 92 20.77 -9.21 17.55
C ALA A 92 20.94 -7.96 18.41
N VAL A 93 20.15 -6.92 18.09
CA VAL A 93 20.12 -5.66 18.82
C VAL A 93 18.66 -5.29 19.07
N LEU A 94 18.36 -4.90 20.30
CA LEU A 94 17.05 -4.38 20.69
C LEU A 94 17.12 -2.86 20.85
N LEU A 95 16.30 -2.12 20.13
CA LEU A 95 16.12 -0.68 20.31
C LEU A 95 14.95 -0.46 21.28
N SER A 96 15.27 -0.07 22.52
CA SER A 96 14.26 0.09 23.57
C SER A 96 14.54 1.30 24.45
N ASP A 97 13.65 2.28 24.37
CA ASP A 97 13.68 3.49 25.18
C ASP A 97 12.24 4.01 25.33
N ARG A 98 11.92 4.62 26.49
CA ARG A 98 10.63 5.31 26.68
C ARG A 98 10.46 6.45 25.67
N ALA A 99 11.55 7.10 25.28
CA ALA A 99 11.55 8.17 24.28
C ALA A 99 11.12 7.69 22.88
N PHE A 100 11.16 6.39 22.59
CA PHE A 100 10.70 5.83 21.32
C PHE A 100 9.20 5.54 21.29
N ALA A 101 8.50 5.68 22.41
CA ALA A 101 7.08 5.36 22.51
C ALA A 101 6.21 6.27 21.63
N GLY A 102 5.18 5.68 21.02
CA GLY A 102 4.21 6.41 20.19
C GLY A 102 4.78 6.96 18.88
N ALA A 103 5.95 6.45 18.44
CA ALA A 103 6.54 6.79 17.15
C ALA A 103 5.58 6.48 15.99
N ASP A 104 5.51 7.41 15.03
CA ASP A 104 5.04 7.11 13.69
C ASP A 104 6.15 6.46 12.84
N THR A 105 5.88 6.26 11.56
CA THR A 105 6.78 5.52 10.67
C THR A 105 8.08 6.25 10.40
N ILE A 106 8.09 7.57 10.22
CA ILE A 106 9.33 8.31 9.96
C ILE A 106 10.20 8.44 11.22
N ALA A 107 9.62 8.59 12.41
CA ALA A 107 10.37 8.57 13.67
C ALA A 107 10.97 7.18 13.95
N THR A 108 10.21 6.12 13.67
CA THR A 108 10.70 4.73 13.73
C THR A 108 11.86 4.52 12.74
N ALA A 109 11.70 4.97 11.50
CA ALA A 109 12.72 4.84 10.47
C ALA A 109 14.01 5.59 10.81
N ARG A 110 13.93 6.79 11.42
CA ARG A 110 15.11 7.51 11.93
C ARG A 110 15.86 6.72 12.99
N THR A 111 15.12 6.09 13.91
CA THR A 111 15.70 5.28 15.00
C THR A 111 16.44 4.07 14.44
N ILE A 112 15.82 3.35 13.50
CA ILE A 112 16.45 2.20 12.83
C ILE A 112 17.64 2.64 11.97
N ALA A 113 17.54 3.77 11.25
CA ALA A 113 18.64 4.30 10.44
C ALA A 113 19.86 4.67 11.30
N ALA A 114 19.65 5.25 12.49
CA ALA A 114 20.73 5.52 13.44
C ALA A 114 21.40 4.23 13.94
N ALA A 115 20.61 3.20 14.26
CA ALA A 115 21.15 1.89 14.65
C ALA A 115 21.97 1.24 13.52
N LEU A 116 21.50 1.31 12.27
CA LEU A 116 22.23 0.83 11.10
C LEU A 116 23.56 1.57 10.89
N ARG A 117 23.58 2.91 11.06
CA ARG A 117 24.83 3.68 11.01
C ARG A 117 25.80 3.25 12.08
N ARG A 118 25.33 3.08 13.32
CA ARG A 118 26.15 2.60 14.42
C ARG A 118 26.74 1.23 14.15
N LEU A 119 25.95 0.27 13.65
CA LEU A 119 26.47 -1.06 13.28
C LEU A 119 27.58 -1.00 12.23
N VAL A 120 27.51 -0.06 11.28
CA VAL A 120 28.55 0.16 10.27
C VAL A 120 29.77 0.86 10.87
N ALA A 121 29.56 1.87 11.72
CA ALA A 121 30.64 2.61 12.40
C ALA A 121 31.42 1.74 13.39
N ASP A 122 30.73 0.87 14.11
CA ASP A 122 31.30 -0.10 15.05
C ASP A 122 31.90 -1.34 14.32
N GLU A 123 31.95 -1.32 12.98
CA GLU A 123 32.44 -2.40 12.12
C GLU A 123 31.76 -3.78 12.34
N VAL A 124 30.55 -3.79 12.91
CA VAL A 124 29.77 -5.01 13.09
C VAL A 124 29.38 -5.59 11.73
N VAL A 125 28.95 -4.73 10.80
CA VAL A 125 28.63 -5.09 9.40
C VAL A 125 29.28 -4.11 8.42
N ARG A 126 29.65 -4.59 7.23
CA ARG A 126 30.19 -3.76 6.14
C ARG A 126 29.26 -3.78 4.93
N ARG A 127 28.74 -2.60 4.57
CA ARG A 127 27.83 -2.37 3.43
C ARG A 127 26.73 -3.45 3.35
N PRO A 128 25.80 -3.51 4.31
CA PRO A 128 24.86 -4.62 4.41
C PRO A 128 23.77 -4.57 3.34
N LEU A 129 23.24 -5.74 2.97
CA LEU A 129 21.89 -5.85 2.41
C LEU A 129 20.89 -5.86 3.58
N VAL A 130 20.09 -4.81 3.70
CA VAL A 130 19.01 -4.73 4.69
C VAL A 130 17.79 -5.47 4.14
N ILE A 131 17.16 -6.34 4.93
CA ILE A 131 15.97 -7.09 4.51
C ILE A 131 14.85 -6.92 5.54
N ALA A 132 13.63 -6.66 5.08
CA ALA A 132 12.44 -6.56 5.92
C ALA A 132 11.22 -7.16 5.24
N GLY A 133 10.16 -7.48 5.98
CA GLY A 133 8.86 -7.80 5.42
C GLY A 133 8.23 -6.60 4.72
N MET A 134 7.46 -6.84 3.66
CA MET A 134 6.79 -5.77 2.90
C MET A 134 5.68 -5.06 3.67
N GLN A 135 5.13 -5.66 4.73
CA GLN A 135 4.07 -5.08 5.54
C GLN A 135 4.00 -5.76 6.92
N SER A 136 3.22 -5.17 7.82
CA SER A 136 2.90 -5.77 9.12
C SER A 136 1.38 -5.88 9.30
N PRO A 137 0.88 -6.94 9.94
CA PRO A 137 -0.56 -7.19 9.99
C PRO A 137 -1.30 -6.28 11.00
N ASP A 138 -0.58 -5.72 11.96
CA ASP A 138 -1.11 -4.93 13.07
C ASP A 138 -1.40 -3.46 12.72
N GLY A 139 -0.65 -2.89 11.78
CA GLY A 139 -0.75 -1.46 11.44
C GLY A 139 -0.41 -1.13 10.00
N ASP A 140 -0.09 -2.13 9.17
CA ASP A 140 0.31 -1.97 7.76
C ASP A 140 1.41 -0.90 7.61
N THR A 141 2.40 -0.94 8.51
CA THR A 141 3.50 0.04 8.56
C THR A 141 4.61 -0.31 7.57
N ALA A 142 4.23 -0.76 6.36
CA ALA A 142 5.09 -1.06 5.21
C ALA A 142 6.05 0.09 4.84
N GLN A 143 5.71 1.30 5.31
CA GLN A 143 6.43 2.55 5.07
C GLN A 143 7.81 2.57 5.75
N VAL A 144 7.98 1.88 6.89
CA VAL A 144 9.20 2.01 7.72
C VAL A 144 10.46 1.55 6.97
N PRO A 145 10.54 0.33 6.39
CA PRO A 145 11.73 -0.09 5.65
C PRO A 145 12.07 0.85 4.51
N ILE A 146 11.06 1.33 3.78
CA ILE A 146 11.27 2.23 2.64
C ILE A 146 11.77 3.61 3.09
N GLN A 147 11.27 4.13 4.20
CA GLN A 147 11.77 5.37 4.80
C GLN A 147 13.18 5.20 5.37
N VAL A 148 13.54 4.04 5.92
CA VAL A 148 14.94 3.73 6.31
C VAL A 148 15.84 3.81 5.08
N ALA A 149 15.44 3.21 3.96
CA ALA A 149 16.20 3.28 2.72
C ALA A 149 16.38 4.72 2.23
N ALA A 150 15.33 5.54 2.25
CA ALA A 150 15.41 6.96 1.89
C ALA A 150 16.40 7.74 2.79
N LEU A 151 16.34 7.54 4.11
CA LEU A 151 17.21 8.22 5.08
C LEU A 151 18.68 7.80 4.94
N LEU A 152 18.94 6.55 4.57
CA LEU A 152 20.30 6.03 4.35
C LEU A 152 20.79 6.18 2.91
N ARG A 153 19.92 6.65 1.99
CA ARG A 153 20.15 6.68 0.54
C ARG A 153 20.51 5.31 -0.02
N TYR A 154 19.86 4.26 0.48
CA TYR A 154 20.02 2.91 -0.02
C TYR A 154 19.03 2.66 -1.17
N PRO A 155 19.46 2.03 -2.28
CA PRO A 155 18.55 1.60 -3.32
C PRO A 155 17.57 0.55 -2.79
N VAL A 156 16.33 0.59 -3.27
CA VAL A 156 15.22 -0.25 -2.83
C VAL A 156 14.97 -1.38 -3.81
N ILE A 157 14.87 -2.60 -3.29
CA ILE A 157 14.44 -3.81 -4.02
C ILE A 157 13.08 -4.23 -3.44
N PRO A 158 11.96 -3.77 -4.02
CA PRO A 158 10.65 -4.01 -3.44
C PRO A 158 10.14 -5.42 -3.74
N TYR A 159 9.36 -5.98 -2.83
CA TYR A 159 8.51 -7.16 -3.05
C TYR A 159 9.21 -8.40 -3.61
N VAL A 160 10.35 -8.79 -3.03
CA VAL A 160 11.07 -10.01 -3.38
C VAL A 160 10.18 -11.25 -3.18
N THR A 161 10.02 -12.04 -4.23
CA THR A 161 9.26 -13.30 -4.27
C THR A 161 10.14 -14.53 -4.35
N ALA A 162 11.33 -14.38 -4.94
CA ALA A 162 12.33 -15.45 -5.06
C ALA A 162 13.72 -14.82 -5.25
N TRP A 163 14.76 -15.64 -5.09
CA TRP A 163 16.14 -15.23 -5.31
C TRP A 163 16.94 -16.33 -6.01
N SER A 164 18.03 -15.95 -6.68
CA SER A 164 19.01 -16.87 -7.26
C SER A 164 20.41 -16.25 -7.22
N ALA A 165 21.44 -17.10 -7.23
CA ALA A 165 22.79 -16.65 -7.57
C ALA A 165 22.80 -16.12 -9.02
N ALA A 166 23.54 -15.04 -9.29
CA ALA A 166 23.68 -14.55 -10.66
C ALA A 166 24.59 -15.48 -11.51
N PRO A 167 24.38 -15.55 -12.84
CA PRO A 167 25.04 -16.53 -13.71
C PRO A 167 26.57 -16.42 -13.83
N ASP A 168 27.19 -15.28 -13.45
CA ASP A 168 28.61 -15.01 -13.68
C ASP A 168 29.32 -14.52 -12.40
N SER A 169 29.75 -15.42 -11.52
CA SER A 169 30.69 -15.03 -10.45
C SER A 169 31.59 -16.15 -9.96
N SER A 170 32.89 -15.96 -10.20
CA SER A 170 33.91 -16.39 -9.25
C SER A 170 34.01 -15.33 -8.15
N ASP A 171 33.83 -15.76 -6.90
CA ASP A 171 33.90 -14.98 -5.66
C ASP A 171 32.87 -13.85 -5.42
N SER A 172 31.89 -14.15 -4.54
CA SER A 172 30.86 -13.22 -3.99
C SER A 172 29.98 -12.52 -5.03
N GLY A 173 29.32 -13.32 -5.88
CA GLY A 173 28.56 -12.82 -7.02
C GLY A 173 27.37 -11.91 -6.75
N PRO A 174 26.88 -11.26 -7.82
CA PRO A 174 25.62 -10.54 -7.79
C PRO A 174 24.49 -11.46 -7.34
N VAL A 175 23.54 -10.94 -6.56
CA VAL A 175 22.32 -11.67 -6.19
C VAL A 175 21.20 -11.19 -7.11
N SER A 176 20.45 -12.13 -7.70
CA SER A 176 19.27 -11.78 -8.49
C SER A 176 18.01 -12.06 -7.69
N PHE A 177 17.09 -11.11 -7.71
CA PHE A 177 15.80 -11.19 -7.04
C PHE A 177 14.70 -11.16 -8.08
N GLU A 178 13.72 -12.06 -7.93
CA GLU A 178 12.43 -11.90 -8.58
C GLU A 178 11.55 -11.04 -7.69
N THR A 179 10.88 -10.06 -8.28
CA THR A 179 10.11 -9.03 -7.60
C THR A 179 8.73 -8.92 -8.20
N LEU A 180 7.72 -8.63 -7.38
CA LEU A 180 6.43 -8.19 -7.90
C LEU A 180 6.59 -6.79 -8.51
N GLN A 181 6.04 -6.62 -9.70
CA GLN A 181 5.99 -5.35 -10.41
C GLN A 181 4.53 -5.02 -10.73
N PRO A 182 4.22 -3.77 -11.11
CA PRO A 182 2.89 -3.42 -11.59
C PRO A 182 2.39 -4.36 -12.71
N VAL A 183 3.28 -4.79 -13.62
CA VAL A 183 2.99 -5.87 -14.60
C VAL A 183 3.69 -7.15 -14.19
N GLY A 184 3.00 -7.99 -13.41
CA GLY A 184 3.45 -9.34 -13.09
C GLY A 184 4.73 -9.39 -12.25
N ARG A 185 5.75 -10.09 -12.75
CA ARG A 185 7.03 -10.29 -12.07
C ARG A 185 8.19 -9.81 -12.93
N GLY A 186 9.16 -9.17 -12.30
CA GLY A 186 10.42 -8.81 -12.95
C GLY A 186 11.62 -9.26 -12.15
N ARG A 187 12.78 -9.27 -12.80
CA ARG A 187 14.06 -9.66 -12.20
C ARG A 187 14.96 -8.45 -12.00
N LEU A 188 15.45 -8.26 -10.79
CA LEU A 188 16.44 -7.23 -10.44
C LEU A 188 17.74 -7.89 -9.98
N THR A 189 18.87 -7.48 -10.54
CA THR A 189 20.19 -7.99 -10.14
C THR A 189 20.91 -6.96 -9.28
N LEU A 190 21.12 -7.31 -8.00
CA LEU A 190 21.90 -6.52 -7.06
C LEU A 190 23.39 -6.70 -7.35
N ARG A 191 24.01 -5.67 -7.93
CA ARG A 191 25.45 -5.68 -8.24
C ARG A 191 26.34 -5.22 -7.09
N ARG A 192 25.83 -4.34 -6.21
CA ARG A 192 26.60 -3.72 -5.13
C ARG A 192 25.70 -3.43 -3.93
N THR A 193 26.24 -3.56 -2.72
CA THR A 193 25.62 -3.11 -1.47
C THR A 193 26.26 -1.81 -0.98
N PRO A 194 25.60 -1.04 -0.09
CA PRO A 194 24.35 -1.32 0.61
C PRO A 194 23.10 -1.20 -0.26
N ALA A 195 22.05 -1.92 0.13
CA ALA A 195 20.70 -1.85 -0.46
C ALA A 195 19.66 -2.27 0.58
N LEU A 196 18.38 -1.99 0.33
CA LEU A 196 17.28 -2.46 1.16
C LEU A 196 16.28 -3.27 0.33
N ALA A 197 16.02 -4.50 0.72
CA ALA A 197 15.02 -5.36 0.11
C ALA A 197 13.79 -5.53 1.02
N THR A 198 12.60 -5.55 0.42
CA THR A 198 11.38 -5.99 1.12
C THR A 198 10.91 -7.32 0.57
N VAL A 199 10.42 -8.21 1.43
CA VAL A 199 10.02 -9.57 1.05
C VAL A 199 8.52 -9.80 1.15
N THR A 200 8.04 -10.72 0.34
CA THR A 200 6.63 -11.10 0.23
C THR A 200 6.35 -12.46 0.90
N SER A 201 5.07 -12.81 0.98
CA SER A 201 4.60 -14.14 1.40
C SER A 201 4.87 -15.26 0.39
N PHE A 202 5.53 -14.99 -0.75
CA PHE A 202 5.93 -16.04 -1.68
C PHE A 202 7.22 -16.75 -1.25
N LEU A 203 8.06 -16.08 -0.45
CA LEU A 203 9.26 -16.71 0.08
C LEU A 203 8.90 -17.76 1.13
N PRO A 204 9.62 -18.88 1.23
CA PRO A 204 9.34 -19.90 2.24
C PRO A 204 9.32 -19.38 3.69
N GLU A 205 8.53 -20.00 4.56
CA GLU A 205 8.49 -19.66 5.99
C GLU A 205 9.76 -20.07 6.72
N LEU A 206 10.14 -19.33 7.76
CA LEU A 206 11.22 -19.74 8.66
C LEU A 206 10.87 -21.11 9.29
N PRO A 207 11.81 -22.07 9.34
CA PRO A 207 11.54 -23.38 9.94
C PRO A 207 11.05 -23.23 11.37
N ARG A 208 10.01 -23.99 11.76
CA ARG A 208 9.42 -23.91 13.12
C ARG A 208 10.33 -24.49 14.20
N TYR A 209 11.17 -25.45 13.83
CA TYR A 209 11.98 -26.21 14.78
C TYR A 209 13.41 -25.68 14.84
N VAL A 210 13.91 -25.55 16.07
CA VAL A 210 15.29 -25.19 16.41
C VAL A 210 15.82 -26.22 17.40
N SER A 211 17.11 -26.57 17.28
CA SER A 211 17.74 -27.51 18.22
C SER A 211 17.85 -26.91 19.63
N LEU A 212 17.79 -27.76 20.66
CA LEU A 212 17.96 -27.34 22.06
C LEU A 212 19.28 -26.60 22.30
N GLU A 213 20.34 -27.05 21.63
CA GLU A 213 21.65 -26.40 21.69
C GLU A 213 21.61 -24.95 21.19
N ARG A 214 20.95 -24.69 20.06
CA ARG A 214 20.80 -23.33 19.53
C ARG A 214 19.93 -22.46 20.42
N MET A 215 18.87 -23.01 21.00
CA MET A 215 18.05 -22.29 21.98
C MET A 215 18.84 -21.91 23.23
N SER A 216 19.68 -22.81 23.74
CA SER A 216 20.57 -22.53 24.87
C SER A 216 21.55 -21.40 24.55
N ARG A 217 22.29 -21.53 23.44
CA ARG A 217 23.25 -20.49 22.98
C ARG A 217 22.56 -19.14 22.78
N ALA A 218 21.37 -19.12 22.19
CA ALA A 218 20.62 -17.89 21.99
C ALA A 218 20.19 -17.22 23.30
N SER A 219 19.86 -18.00 24.35
CA SER A 219 19.52 -17.46 25.67
C SER A 219 20.71 -16.84 26.41
N GLU A 220 21.92 -17.33 26.14
CA GLU A 220 23.17 -16.87 26.76
C GLU A 220 23.90 -15.79 25.95
N ALA A 221 23.54 -15.62 24.67
CA ALA A 221 24.18 -14.65 23.77
C ALA A 221 24.07 -13.21 24.29
N ASP A 222 25.04 -12.36 23.92
CA ASP A 222 24.92 -10.93 24.20
C ASP A 222 23.78 -10.32 23.36
N LEU A 223 22.96 -9.49 23.99
CA LEU A 223 21.86 -8.77 23.36
C LEU A 223 21.91 -7.30 23.79
N PRO A 224 22.66 -6.46 23.05
CA PRO A 224 22.70 -5.04 23.30
C PRO A 224 21.30 -4.43 23.23
N VAL A 225 20.97 -3.63 24.25
CA VAL A 225 19.77 -2.79 24.26
C VAL A 225 20.24 -1.35 24.09
N TRP A 226 19.89 -0.73 22.96
CA TRP A 226 20.26 0.65 22.66
C TRP A 226 19.08 1.59 22.87
N GLY A 227 19.30 2.58 23.71
CA GLY A 227 18.39 3.69 23.95
C GLY A 227 18.60 4.85 22.99
N ARG A 228 17.93 5.97 23.28
CA ARG A 228 18.04 7.19 22.47
C ARG A 228 19.46 7.78 22.49
N GLU A 229 20.10 7.77 23.67
CA GLU A 229 21.43 8.36 23.88
C GLU A 229 22.53 7.53 23.20
N ASP A 230 22.42 6.20 23.28
CA ASP A 230 23.25 5.24 22.56
C ASP A 230 23.28 5.47 21.05
N LEU A 231 22.20 6.02 20.49
CA LEU A 231 22.02 6.25 19.06
C LEU A 231 22.25 7.71 18.64
N GLY A 232 22.62 8.61 19.57
CA GLY A 232 22.81 10.03 19.27
C GLY A 232 21.53 10.77 18.86
N ILE A 233 20.33 10.22 19.15
CA ILE A 233 19.08 10.80 18.64
C ILE A 233 18.61 11.94 19.57
N ALA A 234 18.40 13.13 19.01
CA ALA A 234 17.76 14.23 19.73
C ALA A 234 16.31 13.88 20.11
N GLU A 235 15.85 14.32 21.29
CA GLU A 235 14.50 14.05 21.78
C GLU A 235 13.41 14.49 20.78
N ALA A 236 13.61 15.62 20.11
CA ALA A 236 12.70 16.14 19.08
C ALA A 236 12.54 15.26 17.84
N HIS A 237 13.37 14.21 17.70
CA HIS A 237 13.35 13.27 16.57
C HIS A 237 12.97 11.84 16.97
N ALA A 238 12.78 11.57 18.26
CA ALA A 238 12.45 10.25 18.79
C ALA A 238 10.95 10.14 19.14
N GLY A 239 10.38 8.95 18.94
CA GLY A 239 9.02 8.63 19.41
C GLY A 239 7.93 9.58 18.92
N LEU A 240 6.93 9.80 19.78
CA LEU A 240 5.86 10.76 19.52
C LEU A 240 6.37 12.19 19.32
N ALA A 241 7.51 12.54 19.93
CA ALA A 241 8.14 13.85 19.77
C ALA A 241 8.83 14.01 18.42
N GLY A 242 9.24 12.95 17.74
CA GLY A 242 9.74 12.96 16.36
C GLY A 242 8.67 12.74 15.29
N SER A 243 7.47 12.35 15.72
CA SER A 243 6.38 11.94 14.83
C SER A 243 5.77 13.13 14.08
N ARG A 244 5.45 12.89 12.81
CA ARG A 244 4.76 13.82 11.92
C ARG A 244 3.25 13.56 11.86
N THR A 245 2.82 12.31 12.10
CA THR A 245 1.41 11.94 12.25
C THR A 245 1.03 11.70 13.72
N ARG A 246 -0.28 11.76 14.01
CA ARG A 246 -0.85 11.47 15.32
C ARG A 246 -2.19 10.78 15.17
N VAL A 247 -2.37 9.66 15.88
CA VAL A 247 -3.68 9.01 16.02
C VAL A 247 -4.54 9.86 16.95
N VAL A 248 -5.73 10.26 16.48
CA VAL A 248 -6.67 11.10 17.25
C VAL A 248 -7.88 10.33 17.72
N GLU A 249 -8.25 9.27 17.01
CA GLU A 249 -9.41 8.45 17.34
C GLU A 249 -9.17 7.00 16.94
N ILE A 250 -9.66 6.08 17.77
CA ILE A 250 -9.69 4.64 17.51
C ILE A 250 -11.11 4.17 17.81
N PHE A 251 -11.72 3.52 16.83
CA PHE A 251 -13.10 3.03 16.92
C PHE A 251 -13.25 1.73 16.16
N SER A 252 -14.32 1.01 16.41
CA SER A 252 -14.57 -0.27 15.73
C SER A 252 -15.22 -0.02 14.37
N PRO A 253 -14.92 -0.84 13.35
CA PRO A 253 -15.56 -0.71 12.05
C PRO A 253 -17.08 -0.70 12.25
N PRO A 254 -17.81 0.26 11.64
CA PRO A 254 -19.26 0.22 11.68
C PRO A 254 -19.73 -1.14 11.14
N LYS A 255 -20.72 -1.76 11.81
CA LYS A 255 -21.35 -2.98 11.29
C LYS A 255 -22.02 -2.61 9.96
N THR A 256 -21.36 -2.92 8.84
CA THR A 256 -21.85 -2.66 7.50
C THR A 256 -22.94 -3.67 7.15
N GLY A 257 -24.18 -3.34 7.52
CA GLY A 257 -25.34 -3.86 6.79
C GLY A 257 -25.59 -2.94 5.60
N ARG A 258 -25.68 -3.48 4.37
CA ARG A 258 -26.15 -2.70 3.22
C ARG A 258 -27.59 -2.24 3.54
N ARG A 259 -27.81 -0.93 3.63
CA ARG A 259 -29.15 -0.35 3.80
C ARG A 259 -29.83 -0.33 2.43
N GLY A 260 -30.52 -1.40 2.08
CA GLY A 260 -31.32 -1.47 0.86
C GLY A 260 -31.47 -2.91 0.37
N TYR A 261 -32.71 -3.37 0.22
CA TYR A 261 -33.12 -4.61 -0.45
C TYR A 261 -32.22 -5.84 -0.24
N ARG A 262 -32.33 -6.49 0.92
CA ARG A 262 -31.82 -7.85 1.10
C ARG A 262 -32.90 -8.83 0.67
N VAL A 263 -32.65 -9.61 -0.38
CA VAL A 263 -33.55 -10.70 -0.78
C VAL A 263 -32.90 -12.02 -0.38
N GLU A 264 -33.38 -12.57 0.74
CA GLU A 264 -33.00 -13.91 1.17
C GLU A 264 -33.91 -14.93 0.52
N PHE A 265 -33.32 -15.80 -0.31
CA PHE A 265 -34.02 -16.93 -0.89
C PHE A 265 -33.72 -18.17 -0.03
N GLY A 266 -34.62 -18.47 0.90
CA GLY A 266 -34.53 -19.61 1.80
C GLY A 266 -35.87 -19.87 2.52
N GLY A 267 -36.25 -21.14 2.64
CA GLY A 267 -37.54 -21.59 3.18
C GLY A 267 -37.93 -22.98 2.64
N GLU A 268 -39.22 -23.33 2.65
CA GLU A 268 -39.75 -24.60 2.08
C GLU A 268 -39.62 -24.71 0.54
N ARG A 269 -39.14 -23.66 -0.15
CA ARG A 269 -38.93 -23.64 -1.60
C ARG A 269 -37.49 -23.94 -1.97
N ASN A 270 -37.29 -24.57 -3.12
CA ASN A 270 -35.97 -24.88 -3.66
C ASN A 270 -35.22 -23.58 -4.05
N PRO A 271 -34.07 -23.27 -3.43
CA PRO A 271 -33.30 -22.05 -3.72
C PRO A 271 -32.89 -21.89 -5.20
N LEU A 272 -32.84 -23.00 -5.96
CA LEU A 272 -32.49 -22.98 -7.38
C LEU A 272 -33.61 -22.45 -8.29
N GLU A 273 -34.87 -22.51 -7.84
CA GLU A 273 -36.04 -22.01 -8.59
C GLU A 273 -36.10 -20.49 -8.64
N GLU A 274 -35.36 -19.81 -7.75
CA GLU A 274 -35.35 -18.35 -7.60
C GLU A 274 -34.25 -17.69 -8.48
N LEU A 275 -33.29 -18.48 -8.99
CA LEU A 275 -32.19 -18.01 -9.84
C LEU A 275 -32.65 -17.22 -11.10
N PRO A 276 -33.75 -17.57 -11.79
CA PRO A 276 -34.23 -16.80 -12.94
C PRO A 276 -34.62 -15.35 -12.58
N VAL A 277 -35.25 -15.16 -11.41
CA VAL A 277 -35.69 -13.84 -10.93
C VAL A 277 -34.49 -12.99 -10.55
N VAL A 278 -33.53 -13.58 -9.84
CA VAL A 278 -32.28 -12.90 -9.45
C VAL A 278 -31.48 -12.47 -10.68
N LEU A 279 -31.34 -13.35 -11.68
CA LEU A 279 -30.64 -13.01 -12.91
C LEU A 279 -31.29 -11.84 -13.65
N GLU A 280 -32.62 -11.82 -13.77
CA GLU A 280 -33.36 -10.73 -14.42
C GLU A 280 -33.18 -9.39 -13.67
N GLN A 281 -33.21 -9.41 -12.34
CA GLN A 281 -32.98 -8.22 -11.51
C GLN A 281 -31.56 -7.67 -11.65
N LEU A 282 -30.57 -8.57 -11.63
CA LEU A 282 -29.16 -8.22 -11.80
C LEU A 282 -28.88 -7.65 -13.19
N GLU A 283 -29.44 -8.26 -14.23
CA GLU A 283 -29.33 -7.77 -15.60
C GLU A 283 -29.96 -6.38 -15.74
N ARG A 284 -31.16 -6.17 -15.20
CA ARG A 284 -31.82 -4.85 -15.21
C ARG A 284 -30.95 -3.80 -14.52
N TYR A 285 -30.38 -4.11 -13.36
CA TYR A 285 -29.48 -3.22 -12.64
C TYR A 285 -28.20 -2.90 -13.43
N LEU A 286 -27.65 -3.87 -14.16
CA LEU A 286 -26.49 -3.66 -15.03
C LEU A 286 -26.85 -2.81 -16.27
N ARG A 287 -28.09 -2.88 -16.77
CA ARG A 287 -28.55 -2.01 -17.87
C ARG A 287 -28.85 -0.58 -17.43
N THR A 288 -29.35 -0.35 -16.21
CA THR A 288 -29.73 1.00 -15.71
C THR A 288 -28.57 1.82 -15.12
N GLY A 289 -27.32 1.43 -15.37
CA GLY A 289 -26.16 2.15 -14.80
C GLY A 289 -26.01 1.97 -13.28
N GLY A 290 -26.74 1.05 -12.65
CA GLY A 290 -26.68 0.81 -11.21
C GLY A 290 -27.66 1.65 -10.36
N VAL A 291 -28.67 2.27 -10.99
CA VAL A 291 -29.76 2.95 -10.28
C VAL A 291 -30.86 1.93 -9.94
N PRO A 292 -31.21 1.70 -8.65
CA PRO A 292 -32.32 0.83 -8.29
C PRO A 292 -33.62 1.38 -8.89
N GLY A 293 -34.34 0.55 -9.64
CA GLY A 293 -35.64 0.91 -10.20
C GLY A 293 -36.69 0.97 -9.09
N ASP A 294 -37.33 2.13 -8.94
CA ASP A 294 -38.53 2.29 -8.12
C ASP A 294 -39.66 1.46 -8.76
N SER A 295 -40.08 0.38 -8.10
CA SER A 295 -41.26 -0.38 -8.49
C SER A 295 -42.05 -0.80 -7.25
N GLY A 296 -43.03 0.05 -6.89
CA GLY A 296 -44.39 -0.34 -6.52
C GLY A 296 -44.62 -1.01 -5.16
N GLU A 297 -45.23 -0.21 -4.26
CA GLU A 297 -45.99 -0.57 -3.05
C GLU A 297 -45.23 -1.17 -1.85
N ALA A 298 -44.80 -0.29 -0.95
CA ALA A 298 -44.64 -0.60 0.48
C ALA A 298 -45.91 -0.18 1.25
N PRO A 299 -46.44 -0.99 2.18
CA PRO A 299 -47.59 -0.61 2.99
C PRO A 299 -47.22 0.50 3.98
N ALA A 300 -48.13 1.47 4.12
CA ALA A 300 -47.98 2.64 4.96
C ALA A 300 -47.71 2.27 6.43
N VAL A 301 -46.65 2.85 7.01
CA VAL A 301 -46.53 3.08 8.45
C VAL A 301 -46.08 4.54 8.66
N SER A 302 -46.82 5.18 9.56
CA SER A 302 -46.99 6.59 9.88
C SER A 302 -45.75 7.38 10.36
N ASP A 303 -45.71 8.67 9.96
CA ASP A 303 -45.39 9.90 10.71
C ASP A 303 -44.43 9.77 11.92
N THR A 304 -43.34 10.53 12.13
CA THR A 304 -42.94 11.93 11.84
C THR A 304 -41.51 12.13 12.44
N PRO A 305 -40.82 13.30 12.35
CA PRO A 305 -40.64 14.22 11.24
C PRO A 305 -39.15 14.38 10.84
N ALA A 306 -38.94 14.71 9.56
CA ALA A 306 -37.72 15.33 9.07
C ALA A 306 -37.56 16.76 9.60
N SER A 307 -36.32 17.20 9.81
CA SER A 307 -35.98 18.62 9.79
C SER A 307 -35.14 18.91 8.54
N ASP A 308 -35.81 19.53 7.58
CA ASP A 308 -35.27 20.27 6.45
C ASP A 308 -34.11 21.19 6.85
N THR A 309 -33.12 21.31 5.97
CA THR A 309 -32.97 22.55 5.19
C THR A 309 -32.16 22.27 3.93
N ALA A 310 -32.83 22.46 2.80
CA ALA A 310 -32.29 22.40 1.47
C ALA A 310 -31.36 23.57 1.15
N ARG A 311 -30.52 23.30 0.14
CA ARG A 311 -29.70 24.20 -0.66
C ARG A 311 -30.37 25.55 -0.97
N ALA A 312 -29.58 26.61 -0.86
CA ALA A 312 -29.67 27.77 -1.73
C ALA A 312 -28.28 27.99 -2.35
N ALA A 313 -28.21 27.96 -3.68
CA ALA A 313 -27.03 28.36 -4.44
C ALA A 313 -26.97 29.91 -4.51
N PRO A 314 -25.78 30.53 -4.42
CA PRO A 314 -25.57 31.84 -5.00
C PRO A 314 -24.81 31.68 -6.33
N ASP A 315 -25.53 32.04 -7.37
CA ASP A 315 -25.04 32.34 -8.71
C ASP A 315 -24.41 33.75 -8.67
N THR A 316 -23.11 33.86 -8.90
CA THR A 316 -22.39 35.01 -9.49
C THR A 316 -20.90 34.69 -9.51
N ARG A 317 -20.41 34.23 -10.67
CA ARG A 317 -18.97 34.21 -10.99
C ARG A 317 -18.55 35.63 -11.37
N GLU A 318 -17.88 36.34 -10.46
CA GLU A 318 -17.05 37.49 -10.85
C GLU A 318 -15.64 37.00 -11.22
N GLN A 319 -15.27 37.26 -12.48
CA GLN A 319 -13.94 37.05 -13.03
C GLN A 319 -12.95 38.03 -12.40
N GLY A 320 -12.28 37.62 -11.33
CA GLY A 320 -11.14 38.34 -10.73
C GLY A 320 -9.82 37.74 -11.18
N ALA A 321 -9.07 38.44 -12.02
CA ALA A 321 -7.70 38.08 -12.40
C ALA A 321 -6.80 37.97 -11.16
N ALA A 322 -6.18 36.80 -10.98
CA ALA A 322 -5.22 36.55 -9.91
C ALA A 322 -3.93 37.36 -10.15
N GLN A 323 -3.67 38.36 -9.33
CA GLN A 323 -2.34 38.95 -9.20
C GLN A 323 -1.45 38.02 -8.37
N ALA A 324 -0.25 37.78 -8.89
CA ALA A 324 0.80 37.01 -8.23
C ALA A 324 1.17 37.63 -6.87
N VAL A 325 0.89 36.92 -5.77
CA VAL A 325 1.41 37.29 -4.45
C VAL A 325 2.82 36.70 -4.32
N SER A 326 3.80 37.59 -4.34
CA SER A 326 5.21 37.34 -4.09
C SER A 326 5.51 37.51 -2.60
N GLY A 327 6.33 36.61 -2.02
CA GLY A 327 6.91 36.77 -0.68
C GLY A 327 6.99 35.49 0.19
N PRO A 328 8.06 35.27 0.99
CA PRO A 328 8.19 34.12 1.91
C PRO A 328 7.45 34.26 3.26
N ASP A 329 6.73 35.35 3.55
CA ASP A 329 6.43 35.77 4.94
C ASP A 329 5.03 35.46 5.51
N ASP A 330 4.30 34.47 5.00
CA ASP A 330 3.03 34.00 5.63
C ASP A 330 3.23 32.70 6.45
N ALA A 331 4.41 32.56 7.08
CA ALA A 331 4.60 31.56 8.12
C ALA A 331 3.81 31.98 9.36
N ALA A 332 2.73 31.24 9.65
CA ALA A 332 2.07 31.13 10.95
C ALA A 332 2.09 32.39 11.83
N ARG A 333 1.19 33.35 11.58
CA ARG A 333 0.79 34.27 12.67
C ARG A 333 0.04 33.42 13.70
N GLU A 334 0.72 33.04 14.78
CA GLU A 334 0.04 32.72 16.04
C GLU A 334 -0.74 33.97 16.41
N THR A 335 -2.06 33.93 16.23
CA THR A 335 -2.90 34.95 16.84
C THR A 335 -2.79 34.77 18.36
N GLU A 336 -2.89 35.86 19.11
CA GLU A 336 -2.93 35.86 20.59
C GLU A 336 -4.01 34.91 21.17
N THR A 337 -4.91 34.39 20.31
CA THR A 337 -6.02 33.48 20.60
C THR A 337 -5.69 31.97 20.55
N GLY A 338 -4.45 31.55 20.24
CA GLY A 338 -4.09 30.12 20.19
C GLY A 338 -4.63 29.36 18.98
N GLU A 339 -5.12 30.09 17.96
CA GLU A 339 -5.54 29.53 16.69
C GLU A 339 -4.36 29.40 15.73
N ARG A 340 -4.26 28.25 15.06
CA ARG A 340 -3.25 27.99 14.04
C ARG A 340 -3.96 27.64 12.72
N SER A 341 -3.84 28.49 11.69
CA SER A 341 -4.35 28.21 10.33
C SER A 341 -3.49 27.18 9.58
N TYR A 342 -4.11 26.28 8.80
CA TYR A 342 -3.37 25.39 7.89
C TYR A 342 -2.88 26.19 6.69
N TYR A 343 -1.78 25.73 6.11
CA TYR A 343 -1.08 26.38 5.01
C TYR A 343 -2.00 26.64 3.81
N ARG A 344 -1.76 27.71 3.06
CA ARG A 344 -2.43 27.94 1.77
C ARG A 344 -1.63 27.27 0.66
N GLY A 345 -2.05 26.06 0.27
CA GLY A 345 -1.44 25.28 -0.80
C GLY A 345 -2.48 24.52 -1.62
N GLU A 346 -2.04 23.84 -2.67
CA GLU A 346 -2.88 23.01 -3.54
C GLU A 346 -3.08 21.62 -2.95
N CYS A 347 -4.19 20.98 -3.35
CA CYS A 347 -4.43 19.58 -3.10
C CYS A 347 -3.98 18.80 -4.35
N VAL A 348 -3.08 17.84 -4.18
CA VAL A 348 -2.39 17.17 -5.29
C VAL A 348 -2.70 15.68 -5.27
N VAL A 349 -2.92 15.09 -6.44
CA VAL A 349 -2.87 13.64 -6.65
C VAL A 349 -1.57 13.31 -7.38
N LEU A 350 -0.74 12.43 -6.83
CA LEU A 350 0.32 11.81 -7.59
C LEU A 350 -0.30 10.69 -8.45
N CYS A 351 -0.45 10.97 -9.73
CA CYS A 351 -1.01 10.01 -10.67
C CYS A 351 -0.02 8.88 -10.94
N GLU A 352 -0.56 7.68 -11.06
CA GLU A 352 0.16 6.50 -11.52
C GLU A 352 -0.25 6.15 -12.94
N ARG A 353 0.70 5.59 -13.68
CA ARG A 353 0.44 5.04 -15.01
C ARG A 353 0.18 3.55 -14.88
N ASP A 354 -0.82 3.07 -15.60
CA ASP A 354 -0.94 1.66 -15.89
C ASP A 354 0.31 1.21 -16.67
N ALA A 355 0.88 0.08 -16.30
CA ALA A 355 2.17 -0.31 -16.85
C ALA A 355 2.06 -1.12 -18.14
N GLU A 356 0.86 -1.56 -18.53
CA GLU A 356 0.60 -2.19 -19.83
C GLU A 356 0.22 -1.15 -20.89
N THR A 357 -0.73 -0.27 -20.56
CA THR A 357 -1.22 0.76 -21.50
C THR A 357 -0.36 2.03 -21.44
N GLY A 358 0.26 2.29 -20.30
CA GLY A 358 0.96 3.54 -20.00
C GLY A 358 0.04 4.73 -19.75
N GLU A 359 -1.28 4.55 -19.77
CA GLU A 359 -2.28 5.59 -19.50
C GLU A 359 -2.41 5.86 -17.99
N VAL A 360 -2.96 7.01 -17.60
CA VAL A 360 -3.28 7.26 -16.19
C VAL A 360 -4.31 6.24 -15.69
N ASN A 361 -3.97 5.55 -14.61
CA ASN A 361 -4.81 4.46 -14.11
C ASN A 361 -6.11 4.95 -13.43
N ARG A 362 -7.11 4.06 -13.37
CA ARG A 362 -8.43 4.34 -12.79
C ARG A 362 -8.35 4.88 -11.36
N CYS A 363 -7.48 4.31 -10.51
CA CYS A 363 -7.38 4.73 -9.12
C CYS A 363 -6.84 6.17 -8.97
N SER A 364 -6.02 6.67 -9.90
CA SER A 364 -5.64 8.09 -9.93
C SER A 364 -6.85 8.99 -10.22
N LEU A 365 -7.75 8.56 -11.12
CA LEU A 365 -8.98 9.30 -11.44
C LEU A 365 -9.97 9.32 -10.26
N GLU A 366 -10.07 8.21 -9.51
CA GLU A 366 -10.84 8.15 -8.26
C GLU A 366 -10.32 9.16 -7.22
N LEU A 367 -8.99 9.27 -7.08
CA LEU A 367 -8.38 10.21 -6.16
C LEU A 367 -8.51 11.66 -6.61
N LEU A 368 -8.58 11.94 -7.92
CA LEU A 368 -8.89 13.29 -8.41
C LEU A 368 -10.30 13.73 -8.00
N GLY A 369 -11.27 12.81 -8.04
CA GLY A 369 -12.61 13.04 -7.49
C GLY A 369 -12.58 13.36 -5.99
N ALA A 370 -11.83 12.60 -5.20
CA ALA A 370 -11.67 12.86 -3.77
C ALA A 370 -10.95 14.19 -3.48
N VAL A 371 -9.84 14.46 -4.17
CA VAL A 371 -9.06 15.71 -4.04
C VAL A 371 -9.87 16.93 -4.41
N THR A 372 -10.75 16.82 -5.41
CA THR A 372 -11.65 17.90 -5.80
C THR A 372 -12.53 18.37 -4.64
N GLY A 373 -13.20 17.43 -3.97
CA GLY A 373 -14.05 17.77 -2.81
C GLY A 373 -13.23 18.40 -1.66
N LEU A 374 -12.03 17.88 -1.41
CA LEU A 374 -11.13 18.47 -0.41
C LEU A 374 -10.66 19.88 -0.81
N ALA A 375 -10.36 20.09 -2.10
CA ALA A 375 -9.94 21.38 -2.64
C ALA A 375 -11.05 22.43 -2.51
N ASP A 376 -12.30 22.05 -2.77
CA ASP A 376 -13.47 22.92 -2.61
C ASP A 376 -13.65 23.37 -1.14
N GLU A 377 -13.60 22.43 -0.18
CA GLU A 377 -13.68 22.74 1.27
C GLU A 377 -12.52 23.64 1.76
N LEU A 378 -11.34 23.46 1.15
CA LEU A 378 -10.14 24.23 1.46
C LEU A 378 -10.06 25.54 0.66
N SER A 379 -10.94 25.74 -0.32
CA SER A 379 -10.94 26.88 -1.25
C SER A 379 -9.60 27.03 -1.98
N THR A 380 -9.12 25.92 -2.57
CA THR A 380 -7.86 25.83 -3.31
C THR A 380 -8.04 25.05 -4.62
N ARG A 381 -6.93 24.80 -5.35
CA ARG A 381 -6.93 24.01 -6.59
C ARG A 381 -6.69 22.52 -6.34
N ALA A 382 -7.35 21.71 -7.15
CA ALA A 382 -7.05 20.30 -7.37
C ALA A 382 -6.00 20.15 -8.49
N THR A 383 -4.90 19.47 -8.20
CA THR A 383 -3.77 19.30 -9.13
C THR A 383 -3.48 17.83 -9.41
N ALA A 384 -3.44 17.46 -10.68
CA ALA A 384 -2.92 16.17 -11.13
C ALA A 384 -1.41 16.28 -11.36
N LEU A 385 -0.61 15.54 -10.60
CA LEU A 385 0.83 15.43 -10.81
C LEU A 385 1.12 14.12 -11.56
N VAL A 386 1.52 14.25 -12.81
CA VAL A 386 1.71 13.12 -13.74
C VAL A 386 3.20 12.93 -14.05
N PRO A 387 3.81 11.83 -13.59
CA PRO A 387 5.15 11.45 -14.04
C PRO A 387 5.14 11.05 -15.53
N GLY A 388 6.14 11.51 -16.28
CA GLY A 388 6.41 11.00 -17.63
C GLY A 388 5.58 11.57 -18.77
N GLY A 389 5.35 12.89 -18.79
CA GLY A 389 4.66 13.58 -19.88
C GLY A 389 3.14 13.50 -19.79
N ILE A 390 2.45 14.14 -20.73
CA ILE A 390 1.00 14.02 -20.97
C ILE A 390 0.79 13.44 -22.37
N ARG A 391 -0.04 12.41 -22.49
CA ARG A 391 -0.37 11.75 -23.76
C ARG A 391 -1.60 12.39 -24.42
N PRO A 392 -1.83 12.18 -25.73
CA PRO A 392 -3.02 12.69 -26.41
C PRO A 392 -4.31 12.28 -25.68
N GLY A 393 -5.19 13.24 -25.41
CA GLY A 393 -6.45 13.02 -24.69
C GLY A 393 -6.35 12.99 -23.15
N GLU A 394 -5.17 12.78 -22.57
CA GLU A 394 -5.02 12.72 -21.10
C GLU A 394 -5.30 14.06 -20.43
N GLN A 395 -4.96 15.20 -21.06
CA GLN A 395 -5.25 16.51 -20.48
C GLN A 395 -6.75 16.73 -20.29
N GLU A 396 -7.55 16.34 -21.28
CA GLU A 396 -9.01 16.42 -21.21
C GLU A 396 -9.57 15.44 -20.19
N LEU A 397 -9.07 14.19 -20.18
CA LEU A 397 -9.48 13.18 -19.20
C LEU A 397 -9.25 13.66 -17.77
N LEU A 398 -8.04 14.15 -17.45
CA LEU A 398 -7.68 14.64 -16.12
C LEU A 398 -8.52 15.85 -15.71
N ALA A 399 -8.79 16.77 -16.63
CA ALA A 399 -9.65 17.92 -16.38
C ALA A 399 -11.09 17.49 -16.05
N ARG A 400 -11.65 16.57 -16.85
CA ARG A 400 -12.99 16.00 -16.63
C ARG A 400 -13.05 15.21 -15.33
N SER A 401 -11.96 14.58 -14.91
CA SER A 401 -11.84 13.87 -13.64
C SER A 401 -11.64 14.77 -12.42
N GLY A 402 -11.57 16.10 -12.60
CA GLY A 402 -11.56 17.06 -11.49
C GLY A 402 -10.29 17.90 -11.35
N ALA A 403 -9.25 17.68 -12.16
CA ALA A 403 -8.05 18.49 -12.08
C ALA A 403 -8.32 19.93 -12.58
N ASP A 404 -7.93 20.93 -11.80
CA ASP A 404 -7.90 22.33 -12.22
C ASP A 404 -6.54 22.67 -12.87
N THR A 405 -5.49 21.97 -12.43
CA THR A 405 -4.12 22.11 -12.93
C THR A 405 -3.48 20.74 -13.12
N ILE A 406 -2.65 20.61 -14.13
CA ILE A 406 -1.88 19.40 -14.43
C ILE A 406 -0.40 19.78 -14.42
N LEU A 407 0.36 19.11 -13.56
CA LEU A 407 1.81 19.19 -13.51
C LEU A 407 2.38 17.92 -14.13
N SER A 408 3.09 18.05 -15.24
CA SER A 408 3.86 16.94 -15.80
C SER A 408 5.33 17.07 -15.43
N VAL A 409 5.96 15.98 -15.01
CA VAL A 409 7.39 15.98 -14.61
C VAL A 409 8.15 14.76 -15.13
N GLY A 410 9.36 15.01 -15.65
CA GLY A 410 10.31 13.97 -16.04
C GLY A 410 10.00 13.28 -17.39
N ALA A 411 10.89 12.35 -17.77
CA ALA A 411 10.73 11.50 -18.95
C ALA A 411 9.75 10.35 -18.69
N ASP A 412 9.25 9.69 -19.75
CA ASP A 412 8.30 8.57 -19.63
C ASP A 412 8.88 7.41 -18.79
N PHE A 413 8.35 7.24 -17.57
CA PHE A 413 8.77 6.20 -16.62
C PHE A 413 8.00 4.87 -16.79
N SER A 414 7.14 4.74 -17.80
CA SER A 414 6.26 3.57 -17.98
C SER A 414 6.99 2.26 -18.26
N ARG A 415 8.23 2.29 -18.76
CA ARG A 415 8.96 1.08 -19.20
C ARG A 415 9.74 0.36 -18.10
N THR A 416 10.16 1.07 -17.05
CA THR A 416 10.92 0.50 -15.94
C THR A 416 10.51 1.18 -14.63
N PHE A 417 9.90 0.44 -13.72
CA PHE A 417 9.52 0.99 -12.42
C PHE A 417 10.73 1.06 -11.48
N VAL A 418 11.37 2.23 -11.43
CA VAL A 418 12.38 2.59 -10.42
C VAL A 418 11.73 3.52 -9.39
N PRO A 419 11.43 3.04 -8.17
CA PRO A 419 10.67 3.81 -7.18
C PRO A 419 11.28 5.19 -6.84
N GLU A 420 12.61 5.25 -6.77
CA GLU A 420 13.37 6.44 -6.39
C GLU A 420 13.24 7.55 -7.43
N GLU A 421 13.25 7.20 -8.72
CA GLU A 421 13.09 8.17 -9.80
C GLU A 421 11.71 8.82 -9.76
N HIS A 422 10.66 8.00 -9.56
CA HIS A 422 9.28 8.48 -9.41
C HIS A 422 9.15 9.41 -8.20
N ALA A 423 9.69 8.99 -7.05
CA ALA A 423 9.62 9.77 -5.83
C ALA A 423 10.43 11.09 -5.92
N ARG A 424 11.59 11.09 -6.60
CA ARG A 424 12.41 12.29 -6.83
C ARG A 424 11.73 13.26 -7.79
N ALA A 425 11.17 12.77 -8.88
CA ALA A 425 10.41 13.59 -9.83
C ALA A 425 9.20 14.24 -9.15
N ALA A 426 8.45 13.46 -8.35
CA ALA A 426 7.34 13.97 -7.57
C ALA A 426 7.80 15.01 -6.53
N ALA A 427 8.88 14.74 -5.79
CA ALA A 427 9.44 15.68 -4.82
C ALA A 427 9.90 16.98 -5.49
N TYR A 428 10.53 16.90 -6.66
CA TYR A 428 10.97 18.06 -7.45
C TYR A 428 9.79 18.96 -7.84
N ALA A 429 8.69 18.36 -8.31
CA ALA A 429 7.49 19.08 -8.69
C ALA A 429 6.78 19.69 -7.47
N LEU A 430 6.61 18.90 -6.40
CA LEU A 430 5.95 19.33 -5.17
C LEU A 430 6.73 20.40 -4.39
N ARG A 431 8.05 20.54 -4.58
CA ARG A 431 8.83 21.65 -4.03
C ARG A 431 8.65 22.97 -4.81
N ARG A 432 8.17 22.91 -6.06
CA ARG A 432 7.92 24.10 -6.92
C ARG A 432 6.51 24.64 -6.81
N ILE A 433 5.61 23.88 -6.23
CA ILE A 433 4.27 24.35 -5.86
C ILE A 433 4.12 24.28 -4.34
N ARG A 434 3.27 25.15 -3.81
CA ARG A 434 2.87 25.05 -2.40
C ARG A 434 1.80 23.98 -2.32
N SER A 435 2.13 22.78 -1.85
CA SER A 435 1.16 21.69 -1.65
C SER A 435 0.77 21.58 -0.17
N GLN A 436 -0.52 21.38 0.11
CA GLN A 436 -1.02 21.19 1.49
C GLN A 436 -1.56 19.78 1.74
N VAL A 437 -2.07 19.12 0.71
CA VAL A 437 -2.55 17.74 0.72
C VAL A 437 -1.97 17.03 -0.49
N VAL A 438 -1.43 15.83 -0.29
CA VAL A 438 -0.97 14.97 -1.39
C VAL A 438 -1.57 13.58 -1.20
N LEU A 439 -2.38 13.14 -2.16
CA LEU A 439 -2.91 11.78 -2.21
C LEU A 439 -2.09 10.96 -3.21
N VAL A 440 -1.80 9.72 -2.85
CA VAL A 440 -1.14 8.72 -3.71
C VAL A 440 -2.01 7.47 -3.72
N PRO A 441 -2.24 6.79 -4.86
CA PRO A 441 -2.88 5.49 -4.85
C PRO A 441 -2.11 4.48 -4.00
N ALA A 442 -2.80 3.66 -3.18
CA ALA A 442 -2.17 2.62 -2.38
C ALA A 442 -1.97 1.31 -3.18
N THR A 443 -1.55 1.43 -4.44
CA THR A 443 -1.19 0.30 -5.31
C THR A 443 0.16 -0.30 -4.91
N LEU A 444 0.61 -1.32 -5.62
CA LEU A 444 1.95 -1.89 -5.46
C LEU A 444 3.04 -0.81 -5.63
N ALA A 445 2.92 0.06 -6.63
CA ALA A 445 3.86 1.14 -6.87
C ALA A 445 3.76 2.23 -5.80
N GLY A 446 2.56 2.74 -5.55
CA GLY A 446 2.34 3.85 -4.61
C GLY A 446 2.68 3.51 -3.17
N ARG A 447 2.55 2.24 -2.75
CA ARG A 447 3.02 1.76 -1.43
C ARG A 447 4.54 1.85 -1.24
N VAL A 448 5.32 1.97 -2.31
CA VAL A 448 6.77 2.24 -2.27
C VAL A 448 7.09 3.71 -2.52
N VAL A 449 6.45 4.33 -3.51
CA VAL A 449 6.72 5.72 -3.89
C VAL A 449 6.27 6.71 -2.80
N ALA A 450 5.10 6.51 -2.19
CA ALA A 450 4.59 7.40 -1.15
C ALA A 450 5.53 7.53 0.07
N PRO A 451 6.05 6.43 0.68
CA PRO A 451 6.98 6.56 1.80
C PRO A 451 8.34 7.17 1.43
N LEU A 452 8.87 6.91 0.22
CA LEU A 452 10.06 7.61 -0.28
C LEU A 452 9.80 9.12 -0.37
N LEU A 453 8.70 9.50 -1.03
CA LEU A 453 8.30 10.89 -1.20
C LEU A 453 8.08 11.59 0.14
N ALA A 454 7.43 10.91 1.09
CA ALA A 454 7.22 11.44 2.44
C ALA A 454 8.55 11.69 3.17
N ALA A 455 9.55 10.81 3.02
CA ALA A 455 10.88 11.05 3.57
C ALA A 455 11.56 12.27 2.90
N TYR A 456 11.50 12.37 1.56
CA TYR A 456 12.10 13.48 0.79
C TYR A 456 11.50 14.85 1.09
N LEU A 457 10.20 14.89 1.40
CA LEU A 457 9.50 16.12 1.79
C LEU A 457 9.53 16.37 3.30
N GLY A 458 10.03 15.42 4.10
CA GLY A 458 9.86 15.45 5.55
C GLY A 458 8.39 15.50 5.97
N ALA A 459 7.51 14.82 5.24
CA ALA A 459 6.08 14.77 5.53
C ALA A 459 5.72 13.57 6.43
N GLY A 460 4.57 13.67 7.08
CA GLY A 460 3.90 12.51 7.69
C GLY A 460 3.02 11.81 6.65
N LEU A 461 2.98 10.48 6.67
CA LEU A 461 2.22 9.66 5.73
C LEU A 461 1.28 8.70 6.44
N THR A 462 -0.03 8.81 6.16
CA THR A 462 -1.00 7.79 6.58
C THR A 462 -1.27 6.83 5.43
N ALA A 463 -0.96 5.54 5.62
CA ALA A 463 -1.12 4.54 4.56
C ALA A 463 -2.54 4.00 4.47
N ASP A 464 -2.92 3.57 3.26
CA ASP A 464 -4.10 2.75 2.96
C ASP A 464 -5.40 3.30 3.56
N CYS A 465 -5.62 4.61 3.40
CA CYS A 465 -6.79 5.30 3.92
C CYS A 465 -8.05 4.97 3.13
N THR A 466 -9.16 4.87 3.85
CA THR A 466 -10.50 4.61 3.34
C THR A 466 -11.48 5.76 3.62
N GLY A 467 -11.06 6.78 4.37
CA GLY A 467 -11.87 7.97 4.61
C GLY A 467 -11.01 9.22 4.75
N LEU A 468 -11.50 10.32 4.19
CA LEU A 468 -10.83 11.62 4.21
C LEU A 468 -11.86 12.70 4.52
N LYS A 469 -11.51 13.62 5.42
CA LYS A 469 -12.38 14.73 5.80
C LYS A 469 -11.56 15.94 6.22
N ILE A 470 -12.01 17.14 5.87
CA ILE A 470 -11.47 18.38 6.45
C ILE A 470 -12.27 18.75 7.69
N ALA A 471 -11.57 18.97 8.81
CA ALA A 471 -12.20 19.44 10.04
C ALA A 471 -11.19 20.17 10.92
N ASP A 472 -11.69 20.84 11.95
CA ASP A 472 -10.83 21.47 12.95
C ASP A 472 -10.39 20.44 13.99
N TYR A 473 -9.10 20.44 14.32
CA TYR A 473 -8.53 19.61 15.37
C TYR A 473 -8.21 20.48 16.59
N ARG A 474 -8.71 20.08 17.76
CA ARG A 474 -8.37 20.69 19.05
C ARG A 474 -7.42 19.75 19.78
N GLY A 475 -6.26 20.25 20.19
CA GLY A 475 -5.27 19.46 20.91
C GLY A 475 -4.29 20.33 21.67
N ARG A 476 -3.27 19.71 22.25
CA ARG A 476 -2.19 20.44 22.94
C ARG A 476 -0.94 20.55 22.09
N ALA A 477 -0.42 21.76 21.96
CA ALA A 477 0.86 22.07 21.31
C ALA A 477 1.72 22.88 22.28
N GLY A 478 2.96 22.44 22.56
CA GLY A 478 3.83 23.13 23.52
C GLY A 478 3.23 23.27 24.93
N GLY A 479 2.34 22.35 25.33
CA GLY A 479 1.66 22.39 26.63
C GLY A 479 0.44 23.33 26.71
N ARG A 480 0.07 24.03 25.62
CA ARG A 480 -1.12 24.90 25.57
C ARG A 480 -2.20 24.28 24.71
N ASP A 481 -3.46 24.56 25.04
CA ASP A 481 -4.59 24.21 24.19
C ASP A 481 -4.50 25.02 22.90
N SER A 482 -4.63 24.33 21.76
CA SER A 482 -4.45 24.91 20.43
C SER A 482 -5.53 24.36 19.50
N VAL A 483 -6.01 25.24 18.62
CA VAL A 483 -6.98 24.87 17.58
C VAL A 483 -6.29 24.92 16.23
N TYR A 484 -6.21 23.76 15.60
CA TYR A 484 -5.73 23.60 14.24
C TYR A 484 -6.94 23.62 13.31
N ARG A 485 -7.09 24.71 12.55
CA ARG A 485 -8.20 24.82 11.59
C ARG A 485 -7.91 24.03 10.31
N LYS A 486 -8.96 23.49 9.68
CA LYS A 486 -8.93 22.85 8.35
C LYS A 486 -7.82 21.77 8.20
N VAL A 487 -7.79 20.81 9.11
CA VAL A 487 -6.86 19.66 9.12
C VAL A 487 -7.46 18.50 8.32
N LEU A 488 -6.63 17.72 7.64
CA LEU A 488 -7.05 16.49 6.98
C LEU A 488 -7.09 15.33 7.99
N PHE A 489 -8.30 14.87 8.29
CA PHE A 489 -8.59 13.66 9.05
C PHE A 489 -8.54 12.45 8.12
N GLN A 490 -7.65 11.53 8.44
CA GLN A 490 -7.26 10.41 7.58
C GLN A 490 -7.67 9.11 8.27
N THR A 491 -8.73 8.48 7.80
CA THR A 491 -9.29 7.27 8.41
C THR A 491 -8.80 6.05 7.67
N ARG A 492 -8.23 5.09 8.40
CA ARG A 492 -7.74 3.82 7.85
C ARG A 492 -8.08 2.63 8.75
N PRO A 493 -8.23 1.42 8.18
CA PRO A 493 -8.26 0.19 8.96
C PRO A 493 -6.89 -0.12 9.58
N ALA A 494 -6.90 -0.70 10.77
CA ALA A 494 -5.76 -1.15 11.55
C ALA A 494 -6.06 -2.53 12.16
N LEU A 495 -5.04 -3.21 12.72
CA LEU A 495 -5.13 -4.54 13.33
C LEU A 495 -5.86 -5.56 12.46
N GLY A 496 -5.41 -5.76 11.22
CA GLY A 496 -6.03 -6.69 10.27
C GLY A 496 -7.45 -6.28 9.82
N GLY A 497 -7.82 -5.00 9.98
CA GLY A 497 -9.15 -4.49 9.64
C GLY A 497 -10.16 -4.57 10.79
N ASN A 498 -9.76 -5.08 11.95
CA ASN A 498 -10.65 -5.22 13.11
C ASN A 498 -10.91 -3.88 13.84
N VAL A 499 -10.12 -2.85 13.56
CA VAL A 499 -10.19 -1.53 14.19
C VAL A 499 -10.03 -0.46 13.12
N MET A 500 -10.71 0.66 13.27
CA MET A 500 -10.51 1.88 12.48
C MET A 500 -9.72 2.90 13.31
N ALA A 501 -8.80 3.60 12.66
CA ALA A 501 -8.05 4.69 13.27
C ALA A 501 -8.17 5.94 12.41
N THR A 502 -8.42 7.08 13.04
CA THR A 502 -8.33 8.39 12.41
C THR A 502 -7.05 9.07 12.85
N ILE A 503 -6.30 9.54 11.86
CA ILE A 503 -4.95 10.07 12.00
C ILE A 503 -4.91 11.48 11.38
N VAL A 504 -4.11 12.36 11.96
CA VAL A 504 -3.85 13.71 11.45
C VAL A 504 -2.35 13.96 11.36
N SER A 505 -1.95 14.83 10.44
CA SER A 505 -0.58 15.32 10.33
C SER A 505 -0.54 16.76 10.80
N LEU A 506 0.19 17.07 11.88
CA LEU A 506 0.14 18.40 12.52
C LEU A 506 1.44 19.19 12.36
N ARG A 507 2.57 18.49 12.16
CA ARG A 507 3.91 19.10 12.12
C ARG A 507 4.37 19.53 10.73
N GLY A 508 3.67 19.13 9.66
CA GLY A 508 4.00 19.58 8.30
C GLY A 508 4.03 21.10 8.16
N ARG A 509 3.32 21.84 9.02
CA ARG A 509 3.35 23.31 9.03
C ARG A 509 4.69 23.92 9.44
N GLU A 510 5.45 23.25 10.32
CA GLU A 510 6.73 23.78 10.82
C GLU A 510 7.82 23.77 9.74
N ASN A 511 7.71 22.86 8.77
CA ASN A 511 8.68 22.69 7.68
C ASN A 511 8.07 22.82 6.27
N GLY A 512 6.81 23.26 6.15
CA GLY A 512 6.11 23.39 4.87
C GLY A 512 5.76 22.07 4.16
N ALA A 513 5.83 20.93 4.86
CA ALA A 513 5.53 19.63 4.30
C ALA A 513 4.01 19.36 4.19
N PRO A 514 3.55 18.71 3.11
CA PRO A 514 2.13 18.42 2.92
C PRO A 514 1.61 17.33 3.85
N GLN A 515 0.29 17.28 4.02
CA GLN A 515 -0.42 16.15 4.61
C GLN A 515 -0.51 15.04 3.56
N MET A 516 0.27 13.97 3.74
CA MET A 516 0.33 12.88 2.75
C MET A 516 -0.50 11.68 3.15
N VAL A 517 -1.18 11.10 2.16
CA VAL A 517 -1.99 9.90 2.30
C VAL A 517 -1.68 8.97 1.14
N SER A 518 -1.50 7.67 1.43
CA SER A 518 -1.82 6.65 0.41
C SER A 518 -3.25 6.17 0.61
N ALA A 519 -4.05 6.17 -0.45
CA ALA A 519 -5.48 5.95 -0.41
C ALA A 519 -5.84 4.64 -1.13
N ARG A 520 -6.72 3.85 -0.52
CA ARG A 520 -7.07 2.52 -1.04
C ARG A 520 -7.81 2.62 -2.37
N PRO A 521 -7.36 1.92 -3.42
CA PRO A 521 -8.10 1.83 -4.68
C PRO A 521 -9.54 1.32 -4.49
N GLY A 522 -10.49 1.85 -5.24
CA GLY A 522 -11.89 1.44 -5.22
C GLY A 522 -12.73 1.99 -4.06
N VAL A 523 -12.15 2.73 -3.12
CA VAL A 523 -12.90 3.34 -2.01
C VAL A 523 -13.54 4.66 -2.43
N PHE A 524 -12.79 5.51 -3.12
CA PHE A 524 -13.29 6.81 -3.58
C PHE A 524 -13.99 6.66 -4.94
N ALA A 525 -14.94 7.56 -5.22
CA ALA A 525 -15.65 7.57 -6.49
C ALA A 525 -14.99 8.56 -7.45
N PRO A 526 -14.79 8.20 -8.72
CA PRO A 526 -14.36 9.17 -9.73
C PRO A 526 -15.50 10.17 -10.00
N ILE A 527 -15.14 11.35 -10.47
CA ILE A 527 -16.12 12.34 -10.95
C ILE A 527 -15.94 12.54 -12.45
N VAL A 528 -16.99 13.05 -13.09
CA VAL A 528 -16.96 13.48 -14.49
C VAL A 528 -17.58 14.87 -14.56
N ARG A 529 -16.79 15.87 -14.95
CA ARG A 529 -17.22 17.24 -15.23
C ARG A 529 -17.43 17.40 -16.73
N ASP A 530 -18.57 17.98 -17.13
CA ASP A 530 -18.82 18.38 -18.51
C ASP A 530 -18.10 19.71 -18.80
N ASP A 531 -17.59 19.88 -20.04
CA ASP A 531 -16.88 21.08 -20.51
C ASP A 531 -15.75 21.56 -19.59
N ALA A 532 -14.92 20.63 -19.10
CA ALA A 532 -13.79 20.91 -18.22
C ALA A 532 -12.50 21.23 -18.98
N SER A 533 -11.69 22.16 -18.44
CA SER A 533 -10.33 22.42 -18.90
C SER A 533 -9.38 22.57 -17.72
N ALA A 534 -8.12 22.15 -17.90
CA ALA A 534 -7.09 22.22 -16.86
C ALA A 534 -5.82 22.88 -17.42
N ALA A 535 -5.19 23.71 -16.60
CA ALA A 535 -3.92 24.37 -16.97
C ALA A 535 -2.77 23.36 -16.91
N LEU A 536 -2.11 23.11 -18.04
CA LEU A 536 -0.95 22.23 -18.13
C LEU A 536 0.35 23.01 -17.88
N LYS A 537 1.21 22.50 -16.99
CA LYS A 537 2.57 22.95 -16.79
C LYS A 537 3.53 21.77 -16.84
N GLU A 538 4.47 21.82 -17.75
CA GLU A 538 5.50 20.80 -17.91
C GLU A 538 6.80 21.22 -17.21
N LEU A 539 7.40 20.26 -16.50
CA LEU A 539 8.63 20.43 -15.73
C LEU A 539 9.69 19.45 -16.25
N THR A 540 10.84 20.00 -16.65
CA THR A 540 11.96 19.22 -17.20
C THR A 540 13.18 19.36 -16.26
N PRO A 541 13.26 18.54 -15.19
CA PRO A 541 14.38 18.60 -14.27
C PRO A 541 15.66 18.04 -14.90
N THR A 542 16.80 18.61 -14.52
CA THR A 542 18.12 17.99 -14.72
C THR A 542 18.33 16.82 -13.76
N ALA A 543 19.31 15.95 -14.06
CA ALA A 543 19.67 14.84 -13.17
C ALA A 543 20.11 15.32 -11.77
N GLU A 544 20.88 16.40 -11.71
CA GLU A 544 21.34 17.01 -10.46
C GLU A 544 20.17 17.52 -9.61
N GLU A 545 19.18 18.16 -10.25
CA GLU A 545 17.98 18.61 -9.57
C GLU A 545 17.12 17.48 -9.02
N LEU A 546 17.03 16.35 -9.74
CA LEU A 546 16.33 15.15 -9.26
C LEU A 546 17.05 14.54 -8.05
N GLU A 547 18.38 14.47 -8.08
CA GLU A 547 19.19 14.00 -6.94
C GLU A 547 19.03 14.91 -5.71
N ALA A 548 19.05 16.24 -5.92
CA ALA A 548 18.79 17.21 -4.86
C ALA A 548 17.36 17.11 -4.30
N ALA A 549 16.37 16.81 -5.15
CA ALA A 549 14.99 16.60 -4.72
C ALA A 549 14.81 15.39 -3.81
N GLY A 550 15.60 14.32 -4.01
CA GLY A 550 15.61 13.12 -3.17
C GLY A 550 16.55 13.20 -1.96
N SER A 551 17.23 14.31 -1.75
CA SER A 551 18.16 14.46 -0.63
C SER A 551 17.37 14.73 0.66
N VAL A 552 17.69 13.96 1.71
CA VAL A 552 17.11 14.10 3.06
C VAL A 552 18.21 14.56 4.01
N GLU A 553 18.01 15.70 4.65
CA GLU A 553 18.83 16.10 5.79
C GLU A 553 18.41 15.27 7.00
N LEU A 554 19.30 14.40 7.45
CA LEU A 554 19.25 13.94 8.83
C LEU A 554 19.82 15.07 9.67
N ALA A 555 19.11 15.46 10.71
CA ALA A 555 19.61 16.46 11.65
C ALA A 555 21.03 16.08 12.06
N ALA A 556 21.96 17.01 11.87
CA ALA A 556 23.37 16.80 12.13
C ALA A 556 23.57 16.31 13.58
N ASP A 557 24.43 15.31 13.73
CA ASP A 557 24.94 14.88 15.03
C ASP A 557 25.54 16.10 15.74
N PRO A 558 25.23 16.36 17.03
CA PRO A 558 26.00 17.29 17.83
C PRO A 558 27.35 16.65 18.15
N GLY A 559 28.24 16.57 17.16
CA GLY A 559 29.53 15.88 17.27
C GLY A 559 30.52 16.10 16.13
N GLU A 560 30.08 16.49 14.93
CA GLU A 560 31.02 16.78 13.83
C GLU A 560 31.33 18.27 13.76
N GLY A 561 32.36 18.66 14.54
CA GLY A 561 33.12 19.88 14.27
C GLY A 561 33.75 19.81 12.88
N GLU A 562 33.85 20.98 12.25
CA GLU A 562 34.40 21.24 10.92
C GLU A 562 35.54 20.30 10.50
N GLY A 563 35.21 19.33 9.65
CA GLY A 563 36.14 18.47 8.96
C GLY A 563 35.59 18.14 7.58
N ARG A 564 35.71 19.07 6.63
CA ARG A 564 35.43 18.80 5.21
C ARG A 564 36.35 17.67 4.74
N VAL A 565 35.82 16.47 4.58
CA VAL A 565 36.45 15.45 3.74
C VAL A 565 36.09 15.79 2.31
N GLU A 566 37.01 16.45 1.61
CA GLU A 566 36.92 16.61 0.16
C GLU A 566 36.94 15.21 -0.51
N PRO A 567 36.17 15.00 -1.59
CA PRO A 567 36.29 13.77 -2.36
C PRO A 567 37.67 13.74 -3.01
N ASP A 568 38.47 12.75 -2.62
CA ASP A 568 39.79 12.49 -3.18
C ASP A 568 39.65 12.26 -4.70
N ARG A 569 40.08 13.27 -5.47
CA ARG A 569 40.18 13.20 -6.93
C ARG A 569 41.56 12.64 -7.24
N ASP A 570 41.69 11.32 -7.20
CA ASP A 570 42.82 10.64 -7.81
C ASP A 570 42.31 9.70 -8.92
N HIS A 571 42.08 10.30 -10.09
CA HIS A 571 41.99 9.56 -11.34
C HIS A 571 43.41 9.34 -11.85
N GLY A 572 43.98 8.18 -11.55
CA GLY A 572 45.07 7.64 -12.34
C GLY A 572 44.59 7.38 -13.76
N GLU A 573 45.02 8.20 -14.71
CA GLU A 573 44.90 7.94 -16.15
C GLU A 573 45.55 6.59 -16.49
N ALA A 574 44.77 5.71 -17.12
CA ALA A 574 45.28 4.57 -17.88
C ALA A 574 44.72 4.67 -19.31
N PRO A 575 45.51 4.30 -20.33
CA PRO A 575 45.44 4.89 -21.67
C PRO A 575 44.26 4.38 -22.50
N ALA A 576 43.82 5.22 -23.41
CA ALA A 576 42.85 4.92 -24.45
C ALA A 576 43.46 3.94 -25.47
N ASP A 577 42.94 2.71 -25.50
CA ASP A 577 43.06 1.83 -26.66
C ASP A 577 41.74 1.86 -27.44
N GLU A 578 41.83 2.30 -28.70
CA GLU A 578 40.74 2.35 -29.66
C GLU A 578 40.23 0.92 -29.99
N PRO A 579 38.90 0.67 -30.03
CA PRO A 579 38.40 -0.58 -30.57
C PRO A 579 38.34 -0.50 -32.11
N GLY A 580 39.20 -1.29 -32.75
CA GLY A 580 39.14 -1.58 -34.19
C GLY A 580 37.86 -2.33 -34.57
N ALA A 581 37.25 -1.92 -35.67
CA ALA A 581 36.05 -2.50 -36.25
C ALA A 581 36.34 -3.78 -37.07
N ALA A 582 35.49 -4.81 -36.90
CA ALA A 582 34.95 -5.77 -37.89
C ALA A 582 34.79 -7.20 -37.31
N PRO A 583 33.93 -8.09 -37.86
CA PRO A 583 32.67 -7.88 -38.58
C PRO A 583 31.48 -8.64 -37.91
N ALA A 584 30.26 -8.33 -38.33
CA ALA A 584 29.04 -9.02 -37.94
C ALA A 584 29.05 -10.49 -38.43
N GLY A 585 28.97 -11.42 -37.48
CA GLY A 585 28.64 -12.83 -37.72
C GLY A 585 27.29 -13.14 -37.09
N GLU A 586 26.36 -13.68 -37.88
CA GLU A 586 25.01 -14.06 -37.47
C GLU A 586 25.03 -15.05 -36.28
N PRO A 587 24.21 -14.87 -35.23
CA PRO A 587 24.07 -15.88 -34.20
C PRO A 587 23.21 -17.03 -34.71
N GLY A 588 23.81 -18.22 -34.74
CA GLY A 588 23.12 -19.48 -34.99
C GLY A 588 22.04 -19.75 -33.94
N ALA A 589 20.86 -20.11 -34.42
CA ALA A 589 19.70 -20.49 -33.61
C ALA A 589 19.97 -21.75 -32.78
N ALA A 590 19.82 -21.63 -31.46
CA ALA A 590 19.59 -22.75 -30.54
C ALA A 590 18.08 -22.81 -30.21
N PRO A 591 17.52 -24.01 -29.97
CA PRO A 591 16.13 -24.33 -30.29
C PRO A 591 15.14 -23.63 -29.36
N ALA A 592 14.14 -22.99 -29.97
CA ALA A 592 12.95 -22.52 -29.29
C ALA A 592 12.23 -23.72 -28.65
N SER A 593 12.19 -23.76 -27.31
CA SER A 593 11.11 -24.45 -26.61
C SER A 593 9.82 -23.71 -26.95
N GLU A 594 8.82 -24.45 -27.44
CA GLU A 594 7.53 -23.90 -27.85
C GLU A 594 6.97 -22.93 -26.79
N PRO A 595 6.58 -21.70 -27.17
CA PRO A 595 5.85 -20.83 -26.27
C PRO A 595 4.54 -21.53 -25.93
N GLY A 596 4.36 -21.86 -24.64
CA GLY A 596 3.04 -22.17 -24.11
C GLY A 596 2.08 -21.07 -24.55
N ALA A 597 0.86 -21.47 -24.94
CA ALA A 597 -0.15 -20.59 -25.49
C ALA A 597 -0.18 -19.22 -24.79
N PRO A 598 -0.30 -18.09 -25.53
CA PRO A 598 -0.41 -16.78 -24.92
C PRO A 598 -1.54 -16.81 -23.90
N PRO A 599 -1.36 -16.24 -22.69
CA PRO A 599 -2.48 -16.09 -21.77
C PRO A 599 -3.58 -15.32 -22.49
N GLU A 600 -4.81 -15.84 -22.46
CA GLU A 600 -5.99 -15.08 -22.90
C GLU A 600 -5.91 -13.71 -22.24
N THR A 601 -5.98 -12.62 -23.01
CA THR A 601 -5.95 -11.24 -22.51
C THR A 601 -7.21 -11.00 -21.68
N GLU A 602 -7.18 -11.42 -20.41
CA GLU A 602 -8.21 -11.16 -19.42
C GLU A 602 -8.06 -9.70 -18.94
N THR A 603 -9.12 -8.91 -19.08
CA THR A 603 -9.20 -7.55 -18.51
C THR A 603 -8.81 -7.57 -17.02
N PRO A 604 -7.95 -6.66 -16.54
CA PRO A 604 -7.61 -6.59 -15.11
C PRO A 604 -8.88 -6.50 -14.24
N LEU A 605 -8.93 -7.25 -13.13
CA LEU A 605 -10.12 -7.30 -12.26
C LEU A 605 -10.64 -5.92 -11.83
N GLU A 606 -9.76 -4.94 -11.67
CA GLU A 606 -10.07 -3.56 -11.27
C GLU A 606 -10.87 -2.78 -12.34
N GLU A 607 -10.86 -3.27 -13.58
CA GLU A 607 -11.56 -2.68 -14.73
C GLU A 607 -12.86 -3.43 -15.07
N CYS A 608 -13.09 -4.60 -14.49
CA CYS A 608 -14.29 -5.39 -14.76
C CYS A 608 -15.56 -4.77 -14.14
N ASP A 609 -16.64 -4.73 -14.92
CA ASP A 609 -17.97 -4.34 -14.45
C ASP A 609 -18.58 -5.39 -13.52
N VAL A 610 -18.29 -6.67 -13.78
CA VAL A 610 -18.73 -7.81 -12.98
C VAL A 610 -17.53 -8.65 -12.58
N ILE A 611 -17.50 -9.14 -11.35
CA ILE A 611 -16.47 -10.08 -10.91
C ILE A 611 -17.14 -11.33 -10.37
N VAL A 612 -16.80 -12.48 -10.95
CA VAL A 612 -17.11 -13.80 -10.39
C VAL A 612 -15.93 -14.21 -9.54
N SER A 613 -16.10 -14.31 -8.21
CA SER A 613 -15.02 -14.68 -7.30
C SER A 613 -15.25 -16.02 -6.63
N VAL A 614 -14.22 -16.87 -6.63
CA VAL A 614 -14.28 -18.23 -6.06
C VAL A 614 -13.60 -18.33 -4.70
N GLY A 615 -14.27 -19.03 -3.77
CA GLY A 615 -13.74 -19.43 -2.48
C GLY A 615 -13.36 -20.91 -2.43
N LEU A 616 -12.92 -21.38 -1.26
CA LEU A 616 -12.68 -22.81 -1.02
C LEU A 616 -13.96 -23.65 -1.22
N GLY A 617 -15.14 -23.05 -1.00
CA GLY A 617 -16.43 -23.73 -1.16
C GLY A 617 -16.78 -24.13 -2.60
N ILE A 618 -15.97 -23.75 -3.60
CA ILE A 618 -16.13 -24.28 -4.97
C ILE A 618 -15.62 -25.72 -5.12
N GLY A 619 -14.84 -26.23 -4.16
CA GLY A 619 -14.48 -27.65 -4.08
C GLY A 619 -13.25 -28.08 -4.90
N GLY A 620 -12.55 -27.17 -5.58
CA GLY A 620 -11.29 -27.49 -6.25
C GLY A 620 -11.04 -26.71 -7.54
N LYS A 621 -9.79 -26.77 -8.04
CA LYS A 621 -9.39 -26.17 -9.32
C LYS A 621 -10.21 -26.72 -10.50
N GLU A 622 -10.50 -28.02 -10.51
CA GLU A 622 -11.34 -28.65 -11.54
C GLU A 622 -12.72 -27.98 -11.66
N ASN A 623 -13.34 -27.63 -10.54
CA ASN A 623 -14.62 -26.94 -10.53
C ASN A 623 -14.51 -25.46 -10.94
N VAL A 624 -13.35 -24.82 -10.73
CA VAL A 624 -13.10 -23.48 -11.30
C VAL A 624 -13.13 -23.55 -12.83
N ASP A 625 -12.43 -24.52 -13.41
CA ASP A 625 -12.35 -24.68 -14.86
C ASP A 625 -13.69 -25.18 -15.47
N ARG A 626 -14.42 -26.06 -14.75
CA ARG A 626 -15.69 -26.63 -15.21
C ARG A 626 -16.91 -25.73 -14.98
N LEU A 627 -16.90 -24.87 -13.96
CA LEU A 627 -18.07 -24.11 -13.53
C LEU A 627 -17.83 -22.60 -13.62
N ALA A 628 -16.81 -22.08 -12.93
CA ALA A 628 -16.61 -20.64 -12.82
C ALA A 628 -16.16 -19.99 -14.15
N ARG A 629 -15.21 -20.60 -14.86
CA ARG A 629 -14.76 -20.10 -16.18
C ARG A 629 -15.88 -20.08 -17.22
N PRO A 630 -16.68 -21.16 -17.38
CA PRO A 630 -17.86 -21.10 -18.25
C PRO A 630 -18.88 -20.05 -17.82
N LEU A 631 -19.08 -19.84 -16.51
CA LEU A 631 -20.00 -18.83 -16.01
C LEU A 631 -19.54 -17.42 -16.40
N VAL A 632 -18.26 -17.10 -16.24
CA VAL A 632 -17.67 -15.83 -16.69
C VAL A 632 -17.95 -15.62 -18.18
N ARG A 633 -17.59 -16.57 -19.05
CA ARG A 633 -17.83 -16.47 -20.51
C ARG A 633 -19.31 -16.37 -20.87
N ALA A 634 -20.22 -16.96 -20.06
CA ALA A 634 -21.66 -16.86 -20.28
C ALA A 634 -22.19 -15.48 -19.91
N LEU A 635 -21.75 -14.93 -18.78
CA LEU A 635 -22.13 -13.59 -18.32
C LEU A 635 -21.61 -12.49 -19.25
N GLU A 636 -20.37 -12.61 -19.74
CA GLU A 636 -19.81 -11.66 -20.72
C GLU A 636 -20.65 -11.61 -22.00
N ARG A 637 -21.00 -12.79 -22.53
CA ARG A 637 -21.81 -12.90 -23.74
C ARG A 637 -23.23 -12.41 -23.54
N ALA A 638 -23.86 -12.77 -22.43
CA ALA A 638 -25.26 -12.42 -22.16
C ALA A 638 -25.43 -10.92 -21.87
N TRP A 639 -24.50 -10.30 -21.14
CA TRP A 639 -24.65 -8.93 -20.66
C TRP A 639 -23.81 -7.90 -21.41
N GLY A 640 -22.85 -8.31 -22.23
CA GLY A 640 -22.02 -7.41 -23.02
C GLY A 640 -21.13 -6.48 -22.18
N VAL A 641 -20.73 -6.94 -20.99
CA VAL A 641 -19.89 -6.20 -20.03
C VAL A 641 -18.61 -6.99 -19.74
N ALA A 642 -17.55 -6.31 -19.28
CA ALA A 642 -16.32 -6.99 -18.88
C ALA A 642 -16.53 -7.79 -17.59
N VAL A 643 -16.26 -9.10 -17.62
CA VAL A 643 -16.42 -9.98 -16.45
C VAL A 643 -15.08 -10.60 -16.05
N GLY A 644 -14.63 -10.34 -14.84
CA GLY A 644 -13.39 -10.88 -14.30
C GLY A 644 -13.59 -12.15 -13.47
N LEU A 645 -12.60 -13.05 -13.49
CA LEU A 645 -12.55 -14.21 -12.60
C LEU A 645 -11.59 -13.96 -11.43
N GLY A 646 -12.13 -13.73 -10.23
CA GLY A 646 -11.36 -13.51 -9.01
C GLY A 646 -11.31 -14.73 -8.08
N CYS A 647 -10.52 -14.63 -7.01
CA CYS A 647 -10.52 -15.62 -5.93
C CYS A 647 -10.27 -15.03 -4.55
N SER A 648 -10.70 -15.74 -3.51
CA SER A 648 -10.26 -15.46 -2.13
C SER A 648 -8.81 -15.91 -1.89
N ARG A 649 -8.13 -15.33 -0.89
CA ARG A 649 -6.79 -15.78 -0.46
C ARG A 649 -6.73 -17.29 -0.22
N ALA A 650 -7.74 -17.87 0.43
CA ALA A 650 -7.77 -19.29 0.75
C ALA A 650 -7.83 -20.17 -0.52
N ALA A 651 -8.57 -19.74 -1.55
CA ALA A 651 -8.61 -20.42 -2.84
C ALA A 651 -7.29 -20.27 -3.62
N MET A 652 -6.64 -19.10 -3.54
CA MET A 652 -5.31 -18.86 -4.11
C MET A 652 -4.25 -19.77 -3.46
N GLU A 653 -4.21 -19.83 -2.12
CA GLU A 653 -3.27 -20.67 -1.37
C GLU A 653 -3.49 -22.16 -1.64
N ALA A 654 -4.73 -22.57 -1.91
CA ALA A 654 -5.06 -23.93 -2.35
C ALA A 654 -4.73 -24.20 -3.84
N GLY A 655 -4.18 -23.22 -4.56
CA GLY A 655 -3.75 -23.34 -5.95
C GLY A 655 -4.89 -23.31 -6.98
N TYR A 656 -6.08 -22.80 -6.63
CA TYR A 656 -7.23 -22.78 -7.54
C TYR A 656 -7.05 -21.74 -8.66
N LEU A 657 -6.61 -20.54 -8.28
CA LEU A 657 -6.35 -19.42 -9.17
C LEU A 657 -5.09 -18.67 -8.74
N PRO A 658 -4.40 -17.96 -9.66
CA PRO A 658 -3.18 -17.24 -9.34
C PRO A 658 -3.45 -16.01 -8.46
N HIS A 659 -2.41 -15.52 -7.79
CA HIS A 659 -2.49 -14.31 -6.95
C HIS A 659 -2.89 -13.04 -7.72
N SER A 660 -2.58 -12.97 -9.02
CA SER A 660 -2.96 -11.84 -9.89
C SER A 660 -4.47 -11.57 -9.89
N VAL A 661 -5.29 -12.56 -9.50
CA VAL A 661 -6.74 -12.45 -9.40
C VAL A 661 -7.26 -12.62 -7.97
N GLN A 662 -6.38 -12.56 -6.96
CA GLN A 662 -6.79 -12.60 -5.56
C GLN A 662 -7.50 -11.29 -5.20
N VAL A 663 -8.66 -11.37 -4.58
CA VAL A 663 -9.41 -10.24 -4.01
C VAL A 663 -9.27 -10.23 -2.49
N GLY A 664 -9.08 -9.05 -1.89
CA GLY A 664 -8.96 -8.87 -0.45
C GLY A 664 -7.82 -7.95 -0.05
N GLN A 665 -7.62 -7.77 1.26
CA GLN A 665 -6.61 -6.89 1.87
C GLN A 665 -5.18 -7.14 1.37
N THR A 666 -4.84 -8.40 1.05
CA THR A 666 -3.51 -8.80 0.55
C THR A 666 -3.49 -9.08 -0.95
N GLY A 667 -4.61 -8.85 -1.63
CA GLY A 667 -4.77 -8.94 -3.07
C GLY A 667 -5.27 -7.62 -3.64
N LYS A 668 -6.14 -7.70 -4.64
CA LYS A 668 -6.79 -6.58 -5.29
C LYS A 668 -7.99 -6.10 -4.47
N THR A 669 -8.13 -4.79 -4.36
CA THR A 669 -9.39 -4.16 -3.93
C THR A 669 -10.15 -3.75 -5.18
N VAL A 670 -11.37 -4.25 -5.32
CA VAL A 670 -12.19 -4.13 -6.52
C VAL A 670 -13.50 -3.45 -6.20
N ARG A 671 -14.03 -2.70 -7.17
CA ARG A 671 -15.32 -2.00 -7.06
C ARG A 671 -16.20 -2.29 -8.30
N PRO A 672 -16.52 -3.56 -8.60
CA PRO A 672 -17.36 -3.88 -9.73
C PRO A 672 -18.78 -3.38 -9.48
N ARG A 673 -19.56 -3.22 -10.54
CA ARG A 673 -21.00 -2.96 -10.45
C ARG A 673 -21.71 -4.15 -9.81
N LEU A 674 -21.26 -5.38 -10.10
CA LEU A 674 -21.76 -6.61 -9.49
C LEU A 674 -20.60 -7.55 -9.08
N TYR A 675 -20.67 -8.08 -7.86
CA TYR A 675 -19.76 -9.10 -7.37
C TYR A 675 -20.51 -10.39 -7.08
N ILE A 676 -20.12 -11.49 -7.73
CA ILE A 676 -20.71 -12.82 -7.55
C ILE A 676 -19.73 -13.67 -6.74
N ALA A 677 -20.04 -13.90 -5.46
CA ALA A 677 -19.23 -14.69 -4.55
C ALA A 677 -19.68 -16.16 -4.54
N LEU A 678 -18.81 -17.06 -5.00
CA LEU A 678 -19.06 -18.50 -5.09
C LEU A 678 -18.32 -19.25 -3.98
N GLY A 679 -19.04 -19.67 -2.94
CA GLY A 679 -18.47 -20.47 -1.84
C GLY A 679 -17.41 -19.73 -1.01
N ILE A 680 -17.60 -18.43 -0.78
CA ILE A 680 -16.71 -17.58 0.01
C ILE A 680 -17.31 -17.33 1.40
N SER A 681 -16.55 -17.64 2.46
CA SER A 681 -17.00 -17.43 3.85
C SER A 681 -17.14 -15.96 4.23
N GLY A 682 -16.26 -15.09 3.71
CA GLY A 682 -16.30 -13.64 3.97
C GLY A 682 -15.49 -13.19 5.17
N ALA A 683 -14.33 -13.79 5.41
CA ALA A 683 -13.35 -13.24 6.35
C ALA A 683 -13.15 -11.72 6.10
N VAL A 684 -12.91 -10.93 7.15
CA VAL A 684 -12.75 -9.46 7.07
C VAL A 684 -11.72 -9.10 5.99
N GLN A 685 -10.63 -9.86 5.92
CA GLN A 685 -9.56 -9.68 4.94
C GLN A 685 -10.05 -9.83 3.49
N HIS A 686 -11.07 -10.65 3.21
CA HIS A 686 -11.68 -10.74 1.87
C HIS A 686 -12.67 -9.60 1.63
N ARG A 687 -13.59 -9.37 2.59
CA ARG A 687 -14.65 -8.36 2.48
C ARG A 687 -14.10 -6.97 2.24
N VAL A 688 -13.03 -6.61 2.93
CA VAL A 688 -12.32 -5.34 2.74
C VAL A 688 -11.93 -5.07 1.28
N GLY A 689 -11.67 -6.12 0.49
CA GLY A 689 -11.32 -5.99 -0.93
C GLY A 689 -12.52 -5.86 -1.88
N MET A 690 -13.76 -6.04 -1.43
CA MET A 690 -14.95 -6.11 -2.30
C MET A 690 -16.22 -5.49 -1.72
N GLU A 691 -16.20 -4.99 -0.49
CA GLU A 691 -17.37 -4.45 0.22
C GLU A 691 -18.02 -3.27 -0.51
N ASN A 692 -17.24 -2.55 -1.31
CA ASN A 692 -17.68 -1.39 -2.11
C ASN A 692 -18.25 -1.77 -3.49
N ALA A 693 -18.42 -3.07 -3.80
CA ALA A 693 -19.12 -3.49 -5.01
C ALA A 693 -20.52 -2.88 -5.07
N GLY A 694 -21.05 -2.58 -6.26
CA GLY A 694 -22.40 -2.01 -6.38
C GLY A 694 -23.47 -2.95 -5.81
N GLN A 695 -23.55 -4.17 -6.32
CA GLN A 695 -24.33 -5.28 -5.75
C GLN A 695 -23.45 -6.51 -5.51
N ILE A 696 -23.83 -7.36 -4.55
CA ILE A 696 -23.18 -8.60 -4.18
C ILE A 696 -24.23 -9.74 -4.22
N LEU A 697 -24.01 -10.71 -5.10
CA LEU A 697 -24.69 -12.00 -5.09
C LEU A 697 -23.78 -13.01 -4.39
N SER A 698 -24.27 -13.71 -3.37
CA SER A 698 -23.55 -14.80 -2.72
C SER A 698 -24.25 -16.13 -2.91
N ILE A 699 -23.51 -17.12 -3.39
CA ILE A 699 -23.94 -18.52 -3.46
C ILE A 699 -23.08 -19.30 -2.47
N ASN A 700 -23.67 -19.77 -1.39
CA ASN A 700 -22.95 -20.48 -0.34
C ASN A 700 -23.85 -21.54 0.30
N SER A 701 -23.29 -22.70 0.63
CA SER A 701 -23.98 -23.76 1.36
C SER A 701 -23.91 -23.60 2.88
N ASP A 702 -23.00 -22.76 3.37
CA ASP A 702 -22.89 -22.42 4.79
C ASP A 702 -23.77 -21.21 5.09
N ASP A 703 -24.85 -21.46 5.84
CA ASP A 703 -25.88 -20.49 6.18
C ASP A 703 -25.41 -19.41 7.17
N GLU A 704 -24.29 -19.66 7.85
CA GLU A 704 -23.70 -18.77 8.86
C GLU A 704 -22.47 -18.03 8.31
N ALA A 705 -22.16 -18.18 7.01
CA ALA A 705 -21.01 -17.53 6.40
C ALA A 705 -21.08 -15.99 6.58
N PRO A 706 -20.06 -15.34 7.18
CA PRO A 706 -20.05 -13.90 7.44
C PRO A 706 -20.36 -13.02 6.21
N LEU A 707 -19.99 -13.44 5.01
CA LEU A 707 -20.26 -12.70 3.77
C LEU A 707 -21.76 -12.47 3.55
N LEU A 708 -22.60 -13.43 3.92
CA LEU A 708 -24.05 -13.40 3.67
C LEU A 708 -24.74 -12.21 4.33
N SER A 709 -24.16 -11.69 5.42
CA SER A 709 -24.64 -10.49 6.12
C SER A 709 -24.43 -9.19 5.33
N SER A 710 -23.49 -9.21 4.37
CA SER A 710 -23.10 -8.07 3.54
C SER A 710 -23.53 -8.20 2.07
N SER A 711 -24.27 -9.26 1.72
CA SER A 711 -24.73 -9.54 0.35
C SER A 711 -26.15 -9.05 0.11
N ASP A 712 -26.42 -8.54 -1.10
CA ASP A 712 -27.76 -8.08 -1.50
C ASP A 712 -28.65 -9.27 -1.88
N TYR A 713 -28.09 -10.25 -2.58
CA TYR A 713 -28.75 -11.52 -2.91
C TYR A 713 -28.01 -12.69 -2.28
N VAL A 714 -28.76 -13.59 -1.66
CA VAL A 714 -28.21 -14.81 -1.05
C VAL A 714 -28.94 -16.02 -1.61
N ILE A 715 -28.17 -16.93 -2.24
CA ILE A 715 -28.63 -18.25 -2.68
C ILE A 715 -27.96 -19.30 -1.79
N ARG A 716 -28.77 -19.97 -0.97
CA ARG A 716 -28.33 -21.04 -0.06
C ARG A 716 -28.26 -22.36 -0.81
N ALA A 717 -27.17 -22.58 -1.52
CA ALA A 717 -26.97 -23.78 -2.34
C ALA A 717 -25.48 -24.11 -2.52
N ARG A 718 -25.20 -25.36 -2.89
CA ARG A 718 -23.85 -25.75 -3.32
C ARG A 718 -23.55 -25.14 -4.68
N CYS A 719 -22.32 -24.66 -4.87
CA CYS A 719 -21.87 -24.07 -6.14
C CYS A 719 -22.06 -25.05 -7.32
N GLU A 720 -21.83 -26.33 -7.08
CA GLU A 720 -21.94 -27.42 -8.07
C GLU A 720 -23.38 -27.67 -8.54
N GLU A 721 -24.38 -27.20 -7.78
CA GLU A 721 -25.81 -27.30 -8.10
C GLU A 721 -26.31 -26.00 -8.75
N ALA A 722 -25.94 -24.85 -8.18
CA ALA A 722 -26.42 -23.55 -8.63
C ALA A 722 -25.81 -23.08 -9.96
N ILE A 723 -24.50 -23.27 -10.16
CA ILE A 723 -23.81 -22.75 -11.35
C ILE A 723 -24.32 -23.42 -12.65
N PRO A 724 -24.55 -24.74 -12.72
CA PRO A 724 -25.16 -25.37 -13.90
C PRO A 724 -26.57 -24.86 -14.22
N VAL A 725 -27.35 -24.44 -13.21
CA VAL A 725 -28.66 -23.82 -13.44
C VAL A 725 -28.48 -22.42 -14.05
N LEU A 726 -27.59 -21.60 -13.46
CA LEU A 726 -27.24 -20.28 -14.00
C LEU A 726 -26.76 -20.37 -15.47
N LEU A 727 -25.89 -21.33 -15.77
CA LEU A 727 -25.38 -21.53 -17.13
C LEU A 727 -26.49 -21.86 -18.14
N ARG A 728 -27.46 -22.70 -17.76
CA ARG A 728 -28.61 -23.00 -18.62
C ARG A 728 -29.46 -21.75 -18.87
N LEU A 729 -29.76 -20.99 -17.81
CA LEU A 729 -30.55 -19.77 -17.89
C LEU A 729 -29.88 -18.66 -18.74
N LEU A 730 -28.55 -18.68 -18.84
CA LEU A 730 -27.77 -17.74 -19.67
C LEU A 730 -27.55 -18.24 -21.12
N GLN A 731 -27.86 -19.51 -21.41
CA GLN A 731 -27.71 -20.12 -22.74
C GLN A 731 -29.02 -20.18 -23.51
N ASP A 732 -30.16 -20.24 -22.83
CA ASP A 732 -31.47 -20.13 -23.46
C ASP A 732 -31.63 -18.69 -23.98
N ASP A 733 -31.62 -18.51 -25.32
CA ASP A 733 -31.83 -17.21 -25.99
C ASP A 733 -33.03 -16.47 -25.35
N ARG A 734 -32.73 -15.42 -24.58
CA ARG A 734 -33.69 -14.46 -24.04
C ARG A 734 -33.71 -13.18 -24.85
#